data_AF-A0A934HGA7-F1
#
_entry.id   AF-A0A934HGA7-F1
#
_cell.length_a   1.000
_cell.length_b   1.000
_cell.length_c   1.000
_cell.angle_alpha   90.00
_cell.angle_beta   90.00
_cell.angle_gamma   90.00
#
_symmetry.space_group_name_H-M   'P 1'
#
loop_
_entity.id
_entity.type
_entity.pdbx_description
1 polymer ?
#
loop_
_entity_poly.entity_id
_entity_poly.type
_entity_poly.pdbx_seq_one_letter_code
_entity_poly.pdbx_strand_id
1 'polypeptide(L)'
;MSRQRTFFRLVLILAVITLLTGAIGPVAVQQASAAQNETPLIISIPSLWEDTLTPEILAEFEAQHAGVKVYLTYTDTSFFGFGGGAGAIDDTLDSVEESVTTADVLYIDPTSLTVSATQAGYFLDLAPLVMNDPALDPADFIPAVWQSYQWDNGVWALPLSTDVLVVSYDPAAFDAVGLAYPNERWTIDDFANAARVLTQYNADGTVSVPGMTTNSGGNNLSLFLRSLLSAGVYDAATMPNAPSFSDPALESILQTWYEMVQDGVVLSQGGGFEEDIPLQIGGMRSFSQRGFGGPNNDNDEESVRYASLLPGGQAGLTVQGFAVSAGTQSPELAYELAKFLTSRSELATNAFSLYPARYSLASTAEQNNNAGPGGGPGGGGPGGGNFFRNIPDEILPVVEQGLTVGLPISELRYASYLTSAANEMTSNGGDARSALQTIEAQAVSDVQTAQARVGTVALYVNPPITGPTLAAGEIVLNCALNQGFGGRMGGSQLPNQQQWDQVIADFVAADPLVGAVNIESVESSDLTTLAADYDCIILSTNVVQTGDLSAVLNLDPLMDTDPTFDRNDIIGNTLTQLQKDNKTWALPLAIEPQMLQYTQEKLLLAGVPEPLDGWTTDSFVDALRMLRPYETDPVPFVPNDPGGSYLLMLITAFGGLPIDYRTDPPTINFTDPANIDAIRQVLDLAINGYIGYQSNTIENAVDILGSAEEAPITTNSLNQFARFGPPGGRPGEETDETTTVLTTYPRGSQYSVVSYEITTGYVSATTQNPESTYSFLSTVAGNPQLFSGMPARTSLISDPAVLAAQGSDITGAYQQLDALLRDPNTIVFPTLTGGGGANITNFIQEYWLRRAFDNYVINGADLEYELTEAETFTRAYMECSAGIVVDTTVIDNFERQREVATQIMTCAQAADPDFGLMN
;
A
#
# COMPACT_ATOMS: atom_id res chain seq x y z
N MET A 1 63.64 73.43 9.13
CA MET A 1 62.98 72.42 8.26
C MET A 1 62.31 71.36 9.15
N SER A 2 61.29 71.77 9.90
CA SER A 2 60.77 71.08 11.09
C SER A 2 59.24 71.10 11.14
N ARG A 3 58.57 70.78 10.02
CA ARG A 3 57.10 70.70 9.98
C ARG A 3 56.53 69.59 9.08
N GLN A 4 57.35 68.67 8.57
CA GLN A 4 56.89 67.57 7.69
C GLN A 4 57.12 66.15 8.22
N ARG A 5 57.73 65.98 9.41
CA ARG A 5 58.01 64.63 9.96
C ARG A 5 57.08 64.18 11.10
N THR A 6 56.20 65.06 11.58
CA THR A 6 55.26 64.73 12.68
C THR A 6 53.89 64.28 12.19
N PHE A 7 53.54 64.54 10.92
CA PHE A 7 52.25 64.12 10.34
C PHE A 7 52.27 62.65 9.86
N PHE A 8 53.45 62.11 9.53
CA PHE A 8 53.60 60.74 9.03
C PHE A 8 53.72 59.66 10.12
N ARG A 9 53.86 60.04 11.40
CA ARG A 9 53.89 59.08 12.53
C ARG A 9 52.55 58.94 13.26
N LEU A 10 51.63 59.91 13.13
CA LEU A 10 50.29 59.78 13.71
C LEU A 10 49.32 58.98 12.82
N VAL A 11 49.55 58.98 11.50
CA VAL A 11 48.73 58.21 10.54
C VAL A 11 49.09 56.73 10.52
N LEU A 12 50.33 56.36 10.90
CA LEU A 12 50.75 54.95 10.94
C LEU A 12 50.34 54.21 12.23
N ILE A 13 50.05 54.92 13.32
CA ILE A 13 49.61 54.31 14.59
C ILE A 13 48.08 54.14 14.62
N LEU A 14 47.32 54.94 13.86
CA LEU A 14 45.87 54.74 13.71
C LEU A 14 45.51 53.64 12.68
N ALA A 15 46.43 53.24 11.80
CA ALA A 15 46.20 52.18 10.81
C ALA A 15 46.62 50.77 11.30
N VAL A 16 47.33 50.66 12.42
CA VAL A 16 47.76 49.37 12.99
C VAL A 16 46.88 48.92 14.16
N ILE A 17 46.06 49.81 14.73
CA ILE A 17 45.08 49.45 15.79
C ILE A 17 43.71 49.06 15.19
N THR A 18 43.43 49.35 13.92
CA THR A 18 42.22 48.86 13.22
C THR A 18 42.39 47.50 12.51
N LEU A 19 43.58 46.88 12.59
CA LEU A 19 43.87 45.56 11.99
C LEU A 19 43.95 44.40 13.01
N LEU A 20 43.54 44.61 14.27
CA LEU A 20 43.61 43.60 15.33
C LEU A 20 42.35 43.47 16.23
N THR A 21 41.19 44.00 15.80
CA THR A 21 39.90 43.83 16.53
C THR A 21 38.73 43.41 15.64
N GLY A 22 38.99 42.69 14.55
CA GLY A 22 37.95 42.26 13.59
C GLY A 22 37.72 40.75 13.50
N ALA A 23 38.23 39.95 14.45
CA ALA A 23 38.03 38.51 14.50
C ALA A 23 37.31 38.15 15.79
N ILE A 24 35.97 38.19 15.74
CA ILE A 24 34.92 37.40 16.41
C ILE A 24 33.63 38.15 16.05
N GLY A 25 33.18 37.96 14.82
CA GLY A 25 31.85 38.31 14.31
C GLY A 25 31.31 37.05 13.64
N PRO A 26 29.99 36.78 13.70
CA PRO A 26 29.46 35.45 13.46
C PRO A 26 29.72 35.03 12.01
N VAL A 27 30.31 33.85 11.86
CA VAL A 27 30.46 33.11 10.59
C VAL A 27 29.09 32.81 9.94
N ALA A 28 27.97 33.07 10.64
CA ALA A 28 26.60 32.80 10.20
C ALA A 28 26.06 33.75 9.11
N VAL A 29 26.65 34.93 8.85
CA VAL A 29 26.06 35.89 7.88
C VAL A 29 26.53 35.66 6.44
N GLN A 30 27.55 34.81 6.23
CA GLN A 30 28.08 34.52 4.90
C GLN A 30 27.48 33.26 4.25
N GLN A 31 26.70 32.48 4.99
CA GLN A 31 25.90 31.36 4.46
C GLN A 31 24.54 31.83 3.91
N ALA A 32 24.00 32.97 4.37
CA ALA A 32 22.69 33.46 3.96
C ALA A 32 22.63 34.03 2.53
N SER A 33 23.77 34.28 1.87
CA SER A 33 23.83 34.81 0.50
C SER A 33 24.18 33.77 -0.56
N ALA A 34 24.46 32.52 -0.18
CA ALA A 34 24.75 31.43 -1.13
C ALA A 34 23.47 30.76 -1.68
N ALA A 35 22.37 30.75 -0.91
CA ALA A 35 21.12 30.07 -1.27
C ALA A 35 20.30 30.76 -2.38
N GLN A 36 20.77 31.85 -3.00
CA GLN A 36 20.01 32.60 -4.02
C GLN A 36 20.35 32.25 -5.48
N ASN A 37 21.22 31.27 -5.75
CA ASN A 37 21.69 30.96 -7.11
C ASN A 37 21.78 29.45 -7.41
N GLU A 38 21.06 28.60 -6.68
CA GLU A 38 21.07 27.16 -6.89
C GLU A 38 20.05 26.76 -7.98
N THR A 39 20.48 25.88 -8.91
CA THR A 39 19.60 25.23 -9.89
C THR A 39 18.99 23.99 -9.25
N PRO A 40 17.67 23.95 -8.99
CA PRO A 40 17.02 22.77 -8.46
C PRO A 40 16.94 21.69 -9.54
N LEU A 41 17.17 20.43 -9.14
CA LEU A 41 16.80 19.24 -9.92
C LEU A 41 15.92 18.36 -9.04
N ILE A 42 14.80 17.89 -9.57
CA ILE A 42 13.90 16.98 -8.86
C ILE A 42 14.02 15.58 -9.47
N ILE A 43 14.21 14.57 -8.63
CA ILE A 43 14.14 13.17 -9.02
C ILE A 43 12.87 12.55 -8.43
N SER A 44 12.12 11.86 -9.27
CA SER A 44 11.03 10.98 -8.86
C SER A 44 11.51 9.53 -8.75
N ILE A 45 11.35 8.91 -7.57
CA ILE A 45 11.73 7.52 -7.29
C ILE A 45 10.61 6.75 -6.57
N PRO A 46 10.64 5.40 -6.55
CA PRO A 46 9.75 4.61 -5.71
C PRO A 46 9.94 4.95 -4.23
N SER A 47 8.85 5.03 -3.46
CA SER A 47 8.89 5.31 -2.01
C SER A 47 9.76 4.32 -1.22
N LEU A 48 9.78 3.05 -1.64
CA LEU A 48 10.63 1.98 -1.09
C LEU A 48 12.15 2.28 -1.16
N TRP A 49 12.58 3.31 -1.91
CA TRP A 49 13.97 3.71 -2.03
C TRP A 49 14.36 4.89 -1.13
N GLU A 50 13.45 5.37 -0.27
CA GLU A 50 13.72 6.45 0.69
C GLU A 50 14.99 6.17 1.53
N ASP A 51 15.10 4.97 2.09
CA ASP A 51 16.28 4.54 2.85
C ASP A 51 17.50 4.18 1.97
N THR A 52 17.32 4.07 0.65
CA THR A 52 18.38 3.66 -0.28
C THR A 52 19.04 4.86 -0.94
N LEU A 53 18.27 5.84 -1.43
CA LEU A 53 18.77 7.06 -2.05
C LEU A 53 18.87 8.18 -1.00
N THR A 54 19.88 8.06 -0.14
CA THR A 54 20.07 8.97 0.99
C THR A 54 20.61 10.35 0.57
N PRO A 55 20.44 11.39 1.42
CA PRO A 55 21.03 12.71 1.18
C PRO A 55 22.54 12.67 0.95
N GLU A 56 23.25 11.72 1.56
CA GLU A 56 24.69 11.51 1.36
C GLU A 56 25.03 11.12 -0.08
N ILE A 57 24.25 10.22 -0.70
CA ILE A 57 24.47 9.81 -2.09
C ILE A 57 24.21 10.99 -3.03
N LEU A 58 23.15 11.76 -2.78
CA LEU A 58 22.84 12.96 -3.57
C LEU A 58 23.92 14.05 -3.40
N ALA A 59 24.50 14.19 -2.20
CA ALA A 59 25.59 15.13 -1.95
C ALA A 59 26.85 14.84 -2.79
N GLU A 60 27.09 13.59 -3.19
CA GLU A 60 28.19 13.26 -4.11
C GLU A 60 27.99 13.87 -5.51
N PHE A 61 26.74 13.90 -5.99
CA PHE A 61 26.39 14.56 -7.25
C PHE A 61 26.48 16.09 -7.10
N GLU A 62 25.88 16.65 -6.04
CA GLU A 62 25.93 18.09 -5.77
C GLU A 62 27.36 18.63 -5.64
N ALA A 63 28.27 17.83 -5.06
CA ALA A 63 29.68 18.18 -4.96
C ALA A 63 30.40 18.23 -6.32
N GLN A 64 29.95 17.45 -7.29
CA GLN A 64 30.48 17.43 -8.66
C GLN A 64 29.87 18.54 -9.53
N HIS A 65 28.67 19.02 -9.18
CA HIS A 65 27.90 20.02 -9.91
C HIS A 65 27.64 21.26 -9.05
N ALA A 66 28.64 22.15 -8.97
CA ALA A 66 28.55 23.36 -8.14
C ALA A 66 27.33 24.24 -8.49
N GLY A 67 26.54 24.58 -7.47
CA GLY A 67 25.32 25.36 -7.63
C GLY A 67 24.09 24.55 -8.04
N VAL A 68 24.15 23.22 -7.95
CA VAL A 68 22.99 22.33 -8.13
C VAL A 68 22.54 21.79 -6.78
N LYS A 69 21.22 21.72 -6.57
CA LYS A 69 20.60 21.07 -5.42
C LYS A 69 19.61 20.02 -5.91
N VAL A 70 19.70 18.80 -5.40
CA VAL A 70 18.82 17.70 -5.78
C VAL A 70 17.73 17.51 -4.73
N TYR A 71 16.48 17.38 -5.19
CA TYR A 71 15.29 17.16 -4.40
C TYR A 71 14.67 15.82 -4.78
N LEU A 72 14.09 15.13 -3.80
CA LEU A 72 13.36 13.88 -4.02
C LEU A 72 11.86 14.17 -4.03
N THR A 73 11.17 13.52 -4.95
CA THR A 73 9.73 13.28 -4.88
C THR A 73 9.52 11.78 -5.02
N TYR A 74 8.42 11.28 -4.48
CA TYR A 74 8.12 9.85 -4.48
C TYR A 74 6.93 9.56 -5.38
N THR A 75 7.00 8.44 -6.09
CA THR A 75 5.90 7.90 -6.88
C THR A 75 5.40 6.60 -6.28
N ASP A 76 4.08 6.47 -6.21
CA ASP A 76 3.38 5.23 -5.93
C ASP A 76 3.61 4.26 -7.09
N THR A 77 4.71 3.49 -7.07
CA THR A 77 4.87 2.40 -8.03
C THR A 77 3.94 1.26 -7.64
N SER A 78 3.11 0.79 -8.57
CA SER A 78 2.28 -0.39 -8.37
C SER A 78 3.19 -1.62 -8.20
N PHE A 79 3.42 -2.03 -6.95
CA PHE A 79 4.40 -3.06 -6.58
C PHE A 79 3.96 -4.48 -6.98
N PHE A 80 2.66 -4.71 -7.08
CA PHE A 80 2.05 -5.98 -7.46
C PHE A 80 1.04 -5.72 -8.59
N GLY A 81 1.37 -6.19 -9.80
CA GLY A 81 0.56 -5.97 -10.98
C GLY A 81 1.22 -4.99 -11.92
N PHE A 82 1.79 -5.54 -12.99
CA PHE A 82 1.93 -4.81 -14.24
C PHE A 82 0.54 -4.35 -14.66
N GLY A 83 0.43 -3.12 -15.16
CA GLY A 83 -0.83 -2.45 -15.46
C GLY A 83 -1.88 -3.35 -16.11
N GLY A 84 -3.14 -3.09 -15.73
CA GLY A 84 -4.31 -3.63 -16.42
C GLY A 84 -4.24 -3.35 -17.93
N GLY A 85 -5.11 -4.04 -18.68
CA GLY A 85 -5.22 -3.85 -20.13
C GLY A 85 -5.25 -2.36 -20.51
N ALA A 86 -4.77 -2.02 -21.71
CA ALA A 86 -4.68 -0.63 -22.17
C ALA A 86 -5.97 0.13 -21.80
N GLY A 87 -5.88 0.98 -20.77
CA GLY A 87 -6.97 1.84 -20.35
C GLY A 87 -7.28 2.83 -21.46
N ALA A 88 -8.25 3.73 -21.24
CA ALA A 88 -8.44 4.81 -22.20
C ALA A 88 -7.10 5.57 -22.38
N ILE A 89 -6.72 5.78 -23.64
CA ILE A 89 -5.42 6.38 -23.97
C ILE A 89 -5.28 7.78 -23.34
N ASP A 90 -6.38 8.52 -23.24
CA ASP A 90 -6.38 9.85 -22.61
C ASP A 90 -6.03 9.78 -21.12
N ASP A 91 -6.63 8.87 -20.35
CA ASP A 91 -6.30 8.69 -18.93
C ASP A 91 -4.84 8.28 -18.72
N THR A 92 -4.33 7.41 -19.60
CA THR A 92 -2.94 6.97 -19.57
C THR A 92 -1.99 8.14 -19.84
N LEU A 93 -2.31 8.96 -20.86
CA LEU A 93 -1.49 10.13 -21.21
C LEU A 93 -1.59 11.23 -20.15
N ASP A 94 -2.76 11.45 -19.54
CA ASP A 94 -2.96 12.41 -18.44
C ASP A 94 -2.13 12.01 -17.21
N SER A 95 -2.11 10.73 -16.84
CA SER A 95 -1.30 10.22 -15.73
C SER A 95 0.20 10.36 -15.97
N VAL A 96 0.66 10.08 -17.20
CA VAL A 96 2.07 10.28 -17.57
C VAL A 96 2.42 11.76 -17.60
N GLU A 97 1.54 12.61 -18.13
CA GLU A 97 1.71 14.07 -18.13
C GLU A 97 1.90 14.61 -16.72
N GLU A 98 1.01 14.23 -15.79
CA GLU A 98 1.11 14.58 -14.39
C GLU A 98 2.49 14.17 -13.84
N SER A 99 2.89 12.92 -14.05
CA SER A 99 4.17 12.38 -13.59
C SER A 99 5.36 13.19 -14.10
N VAL A 100 5.46 13.43 -15.42
CA VAL A 100 6.60 14.16 -16.01
C VAL A 100 6.65 15.64 -15.64
N THR A 101 5.58 16.22 -15.09
CA THR A 101 5.58 17.60 -14.57
C THR A 101 6.04 17.70 -13.11
N THR A 102 6.15 16.58 -12.40
CA THR A 102 6.60 16.57 -10.99
C THR A 102 8.12 16.53 -10.82
N ALA A 103 8.86 16.02 -11.81
CA ALA A 103 10.30 15.78 -11.69
C ALA A 103 11.08 15.97 -12.99
N ASP A 104 12.35 16.34 -12.88
CA ASP A 104 13.29 16.41 -14.00
C ASP A 104 13.75 15.03 -14.45
N VAL A 105 13.98 14.13 -13.49
CA VAL A 105 14.42 12.74 -13.71
C VAL A 105 13.41 11.80 -13.07
N LEU A 106 12.95 10.81 -13.82
CA LEU A 106 11.92 9.87 -13.36
C LEU A 106 12.45 8.45 -13.39
N TYR A 107 12.27 7.73 -12.28
CA TYR A 107 12.36 6.28 -12.30
C TYR A 107 11.29 5.71 -13.23
N ILE A 108 11.69 4.79 -14.10
CA ILE A 108 10.80 4.11 -15.02
C ILE A 108 10.95 2.60 -14.93
N ASP A 109 9.87 1.93 -15.30
CA ASP A 109 9.75 0.49 -15.44
C ASP A 109 9.14 0.17 -16.82
N PRO A 110 8.95 -1.12 -17.17
CA PRO A 110 8.39 -1.50 -18.47
C PRO A 110 6.96 -1.00 -18.74
N THR A 111 6.23 -0.53 -17.74
CA THR A 111 4.84 -0.04 -17.86
C THR A 111 4.74 1.47 -17.93
N SER A 112 5.65 2.21 -17.29
CA SER A 112 5.57 3.68 -17.23
C SER A 112 6.15 4.40 -18.46
N LEU A 113 7.09 3.78 -19.17
CA LEU A 113 7.66 4.34 -20.41
C LEU A 113 7.07 3.65 -21.64
N THR A 114 6.04 4.24 -22.24
CA THR A 114 5.32 3.68 -23.41
C THR A 114 5.64 4.42 -24.71
N VAL A 115 5.39 3.75 -25.85
CA VAL A 115 5.52 4.38 -27.19
C VAL A 115 4.61 5.59 -27.31
N SER A 116 3.36 5.49 -26.88
CA SER A 116 2.40 6.60 -26.91
C SER A 116 2.90 7.79 -26.09
N ALA A 117 3.46 7.58 -24.89
CA ALA A 117 4.01 8.67 -24.09
C ALA A 117 5.21 9.36 -24.77
N THR A 118 6.11 8.60 -25.40
CA THR A 118 7.24 9.19 -26.16
C THR A 118 6.75 9.95 -27.39
N GLN A 119 5.74 9.45 -28.09
CA GLN A 119 5.15 10.13 -29.25
C GLN A 119 4.29 11.35 -28.88
N ALA A 120 3.77 11.41 -27.66
CA ALA A 120 3.14 12.61 -27.09
C ALA A 120 4.16 13.70 -26.69
N GLY A 121 5.45 13.36 -26.65
CA GLY A 121 6.52 14.30 -26.33
C GLY A 121 6.71 14.54 -24.83
N TYR A 122 6.29 13.61 -23.97
CA TYR A 122 6.42 13.74 -22.52
C TYR A 122 7.83 13.47 -21.99
N PHE A 123 8.63 12.68 -22.71
CA PHE A 123 10.01 12.35 -22.35
C PHE A 123 11.01 12.98 -23.32
N LEU A 124 12.15 13.39 -22.79
CA LEU A 124 13.26 13.91 -23.57
C LEU A 124 13.96 12.77 -24.34
N ASP A 125 14.16 12.95 -25.65
CA ASP A 125 15.06 12.08 -26.42
C ASP A 125 16.51 12.34 -26.01
N LEU A 126 17.12 11.36 -25.34
CA LEU A 126 18.48 11.40 -24.84
C LEU A 126 19.51 11.07 -25.92
N ALA A 127 19.12 10.62 -27.13
CA ALA A 127 20.06 10.22 -28.17
C ALA A 127 21.11 11.32 -28.47
N PRO A 128 20.77 12.62 -28.59
CA PRO A 128 21.76 13.67 -28.78
C PRO A 128 22.74 13.82 -27.62
N LEU A 129 22.32 13.60 -26.38
CA LEU A 129 23.17 13.71 -25.18
C LEU A 129 24.09 12.49 -25.08
N VAL A 130 23.55 11.29 -25.25
CA VAL A 130 24.29 10.02 -25.31
C VAL A 130 25.36 10.03 -26.39
N MET A 131 25.04 10.50 -27.61
CA MET A 131 26.01 10.54 -28.71
C MET A 131 27.18 11.52 -28.47
N ASN A 132 26.99 12.53 -27.63
CA ASN A 132 27.99 13.56 -27.35
C ASN A 132 28.72 13.35 -26.02
N ASP A 133 28.38 12.30 -25.26
CA ASP A 133 28.97 12.00 -23.96
C ASP A 133 30.07 10.92 -24.08
N PRO A 134 31.36 11.29 -24.05
CA PRO A 134 32.45 10.31 -24.13
C PRO A 134 32.64 9.51 -22.83
N ALA A 135 31.97 9.87 -21.73
CA ALA A 135 32.06 9.18 -20.44
C ALA A 135 31.05 8.03 -20.32
N LEU A 136 30.00 8.02 -21.13
CA LEU A 136 29.05 6.91 -21.21
C LEU A 136 29.55 5.90 -22.25
N ASP A 137 29.87 4.68 -21.80
CA ASP A 137 30.24 3.57 -22.68
C ASP A 137 29.06 2.60 -22.85
N PRO A 138 28.37 2.57 -24.01
CA PRO A 138 27.31 1.59 -24.28
C PRO A 138 27.78 0.14 -24.19
N ALA A 139 29.08 -0.14 -24.36
CA ALA A 139 29.62 -1.50 -24.24
C ALA A 139 29.73 -1.99 -22.80
N ASP A 140 29.59 -1.10 -21.81
CA ASP A 140 29.48 -1.47 -20.40
C ASP A 140 28.08 -2.04 -20.08
N PHE A 141 27.08 -1.85 -20.94
CA PHE A 141 25.74 -2.36 -20.70
C PHE A 141 25.53 -3.75 -21.31
N ILE A 142 24.67 -4.54 -20.69
CA ILE A 142 24.13 -5.76 -21.29
C ILE A 142 23.39 -5.34 -22.59
N PRO A 143 23.75 -5.90 -23.77
CA PRO A 143 23.29 -5.35 -25.05
C PRO A 143 21.76 -5.26 -25.20
N ALA A 144 21.03 -6.31 -24.80
CA ALA A 144 19.57 -6.30 -24.85
C ALA A 144 18.95 -5.30 -23.85
N VAL A 145 19.55 -5.16 -22.67
CA VAL A 145 19.10 -4.19 -21.66
C VAL A 145 19.30 -2.75 -22.14
N TRP A 146 20.43 -2.46 -22.79
CA TRP A 146 20.68 -1.16 -23.44
C TRP A 146 19.66 -0.86 -24.55
N GLN A 147 19.34 -1.87 -25.36
CA GLN A 147 18.39 -1.75 -26.47
C GLN A 147 16.94 -1.55 -26.01
N SER A 148 16.58 -1.91 -24.77
CA SER A 148 15.21 -1.82 -24.27
C SER A 148 14.60 -0.42 -24.35
N TYR A 149 15.39 0.64 -24.17
CA TYR A 149 14.91 2.02 -24.24
C TYR A 149 15.20 2.74 -25.56
N GLN A 150 15.41 1.97 -26.64
CA GLN A 150 15.72 2.50 -27.96
C GLN A 150 14.64 2.16 -28.97
N TRP A 151 13.94 3.18 -29.45
CA TRP A 151 12.97 3.05 -30.53
C TRP A 151 12.81 4.37 -31.27
N ASP A 152 12.32 4.29 -32.51
CA ASP A 152 12.07 5.45 -33.36
C ASP A 152 13.29 6.37 -33.53
N ASN A 153 14.50 5.79 -33.51
CA ASN A 153 15.82 6.45 -33.49
C ASN A 153 16.14 7.27 -32.22
N GLY A 154 15.29 7.24 -31.21
CA GLY A 154 15.52 7.89 -29.92
C GLY A 154 16.14 6.96 -28.87
N VAL A 155 16.65 7.57 -27.81
CA VAL A 155 17.03 6.91 -26.55
C VAL A 155 16.19 7.55 -25.45
N TRP A 156 15.28 6.81 -24.84
CA TRP A 156 14.24 7.40 -23.99
C TRP A 156 14.54 7.34 -22.49
N ALA A 157 15.50 6.51 -22.11
CA ALA A 157 15.97 6.36 -20.73
C ALA A 157 17.32 5.65 -20.66
N LEU A 158 17.99 5.78 -19.52
CA LEU A 158 19.21 5.03 -19.20
C LEU A 158 18.85 3.81 -18.33
N PRO A 159 19.25 2.57 -18.72
CA PRO A 159 18.99 1.39 -17.92
C PRO A 159 19.76 1.37 -16.59
N LEU A 160 19.08 0.94 -15.54
CA LEU A 160 19.65 0.73 -14.20
C LEU A 160 19.86 -0.76 -13.93
N SER A 161 18.83 -1.56 -14.13
CA SER A 161 18.79 -2.96 -13.72
C SER A 161 17.83 -3.78 -14.58
N THR A 162 17.91 -5.11 -14.51
CA THR A 162 17.01 -6.03 -15.21
C THR A 162 16.73 -7.32 -14.45
N ASP A 163 15.53 -7.87 -14.64
CA ASP A 163 15.19 -9.27 -14.32
C ASP A 163 14.92 -10.07 -15.60
N VAL A 164 15.19 -11.38 -15.55
CA VAL A 164 15.05 -12.32 -16.67
C VAL A 164 13.78 -13.13 -16.49
N LEU A 165 12.97 -13.19 -17.55
CA LEU A 165 11.74 -13.97 -17.60
C LEU A 165 11.92 -15.23 -18.43
N VAL A 166 11.55 -16.36 -17.85
CA VAL A 166 11.77 -17.70 -18.39
C VAL A 166 10.52 -18.57 -18.20
N VAL A 167 10.54 -19.77 -18.77
CA VAL A 167 9.55 -20.81 -18.48
C VAL A 167 10.02 -21.60 -17.25
N SER A 168 9.27 -21.51 -16.16
CA SER A 168 9.45 -22.31 -14.94
C SER A 168 8.54 -23.53 -14.98
N TYR A 169 9.03 -24.70 -14.57
CA TYR A 169 8.22 -25.91 -14.51
C TYR A 169 8.57 -26.83 -13.35
N ASP A 170 7.58 -27.58 -12.87
CA ASP A 170 7.77 -28.69 -11.92
C ASP A 170 8.08 -30.00 -12.69
N PRO A 171 9.32 -30.53 -12.62
CA PRO A 171 9.66 -31.77 -13.31
C PRO A 171 8.86 -32.98 -12.79
N ALA A 172 8.47 -33.00 -11.51
CA ALA A 172 7.73 -34.12 -10.94
C ALA A 172 6.32 -34.23 -11.53
N ALA A 173 5.63 -33.09 -11.67
CA ALA A 173 4.34 -33.03 -12.35
C ALA A 173 4.44 -33.51 -13.81
N PHE A 174 5.50 -33.12 -14.54
CA PHE A 174 5.72 -33.55 -15.92
C PHE A 174 6.02 -35.05 -16.03
N ASP A 175 6.86 -35.59 -15.14
CA ASP A 175 7.22 -37.01 -15.09
C ASP A 175 6.01 -37.88 -14.74
N ALA A 176 5.14 -37.43 -13.84
CA ALA A 176 3.95 -38.15 -13.42
C ALA A 176 2.98 -38.45 -14.58
N VAL A 177 2.93 -37.55 -15.58
CA VAL A 177 2.09 -37.68 -16.77
C VAL A 177 2.86 -38.12 -18.03
N GLY A 178 4.19 -38.27 -17.92
CA GLY A 178 5.06 -38.70 -19.02
C GLY A 178 5.19 -37.68 -20.16
N LEU A 179 5.09 -36.38 -19.85
CA LEU A 179 5.32 -35.30 -20.81
C LEU A 179 6.80 -34.98 -20.95
N ALA A 180 7.20 -34.49 -22.13
CA ALA A 180 8.52 -33.89 -22.30
C ALA A 180 8.57 -32.52 -21.60
N TYR A 181 9.75 -32.11 -21.12
CA TYR A 181 9.95 -30.80 -20.52
C TYR A 181 9.96 -29.66 -21.56
N PRO A 182 9.61 -28.43 -21.13
CA PRO A 182 9.67 -27.24 -21.99
C PRO A 182 11.08 -26.98 -22.51
N ASN A 183 11.16 -26.49 -23.74
CA ASN A 183 12.40 -26.08 -24.39
C ASN A 183 12.15 -25.01 -25.46
N GLU A 184 13.23 -24.47 -26.02
CA GLU A 184 13.20 -23.32 -26.94
C GLU A 184 12.45 -23.56 -28.26
N ARG A 185 12.08 -24.82 -28.57
CA ARG A 185 11.39 -25.21 -29.81
C ARG A 185 9.90 -25.42 -29.62
N TRP A 186 9.40 -25.29 -28.40
CA TRP A 186 7.98 -25.44 -28.11
C TRP A 186 7.15 -24.41 -28.87
N THR A 187 6.07 -24.91 -29.45
CA THR A 187 5.04 -24.11 -30.14
C THR A 187 3.88 -23.85 -29.19
N ILE A 188 2.97 -22.94 -29.56
CA ILE A 188 1.75 -22.71 -28.78
C ILE A 188 0.92 -23.99 -28.60
N ASP A 189 0.95 -24.92 -29.56
CA ASP A 189 0.24 -26.19 -29.48
C ASP A 189 0.88 -27.13 -28.43
N ASP A 190 2.21 -27.09 -28.28
CA ASP A 190 2.91 -27.85 -27.24
C ASP A 190 2.55 -27.34 -25.84
N PHE A 191 2.50 -26.01 -25.66
CA PHE A 191 2.03 -25.39 -24.42
C PHE A 191 0.56 -25.72 -24.14
N ALA A 192 -0.30 -25.65 -25.15
CA ALA A 192 -1.72 -25.98 -25.02
C ALA A 192 -1.94 -27.44 -24.64
N ASN A 193 -1.16 -28.37 -25.21
CA ASN A 193 -1.18 -29.77 -24.81
C ASN A 193 -0.69 -29.95 -23.37
N ALA A 194 0.44 -29.33 -23.00
CA ALA A 194 0.99 -29.42 -21.65
C ALA A 194 0.02 -28.88 -20.61
N ALA A 195 -0.53 -27.69 -20.81
CA ALA A 195 -1.50 -27.06 -19.90
C ALA A 195 -2.72 -27.95 -19.66
N ARG A 196 -3.32 -28.51 -20.73
CA ARG A 196 -4.48 -29.42 -20.60
C ARG A 196 -4.15 -30.71 -19.85
N VAL A 197 -2.98 -31.30 -20.08
CA VAL A 197 -2.58 -32.56 -19.44
C VAL A 197 -2.15 -32.36 -17.99
N LEU A 198 -1.57 -31.21 -17.64
CA LEU A 198 -1.13 -30.87 -16.29
C LEU A 198 -2.25 -30.30 -15.42
N THR A 199 -3.39 -29.95 -16.01
CA THR A 199 -4.55 -29.43 -15.28
C THR A 199 -5.13 -30.49 -14.35
N GLN A 200 -5.39 -30.11 -13.11
CA GLN A 200 -6.05 -30.94 -12.12
C GLN A 200 -7.54 -30.58 -12.04
N TYR A 201 -8.38 -31.59 -11.77
CA TYR A 201 -9.83 -31.45 -11.75
C TYR A 201 -10.41 -31.94 -10.43
N ASN A 202 -11.42 -31.24 -9.94
CA ASN A 202 -12.27 -31.65 -8.84
C ASN A 202 -13.14 -32.86 -9.23
N ALA A 203 -13.74 -33.52 -8.24
CA ALA A 203 -14.63 -34.66 -8.46
C ALA A 203 -15.89 -34.33 -9.28
N ASP A 204 -16.29 -33.06 -9.32
CA ASP A 204 -17.41 -32.54 -10.11
C ASP A 204 -17.03 -32.16 -11.56
N GLY A 205 -15.75 -32.29 -11.92
CA GLY A 205 -15.22 -31.98 -13.24
C GLY A 205 -14.81 -30.52 -13.46
N THR A 206 -14.90 -29.67 -12.44
CA THR A 206 -14.34 -28.30 -12.48
C THR A 206 -12.81 -28.33 -12.33
N VAL A 207 -12.12 -27.31 -12.86
CA VAL A 207 -10.65 -27.19 -12.70
C VAL A 207 -10.34 -26.86 -11.24
N SER A 208 -9.47 -27.66 -10.61
CA SER A 208 -8.98 -27.42 -9.25
C SER A 208 -7.65 -26.66 -9.25
N VAL A 209 -6.73 -27.01 -10.17
CA VAL A 209 -5.46 -26.32 -10.38
C VAL A 209 -5.21 -26.24 -11.89
N PRO A 210 -5.09 -25.04 -12.47
CA PRO A 210 -4.72 -24.88 -13.88
C PRO A 210 -3.35 -25.49 -14.17
N GLY A 211 -3.16 -26.03 -15.38
CA GLY A 211 -1.87 -26.62 -15.77
C GLY A 211 -0.80 -25.58 -16.11
N MET A 212 -1.21 -24.34 -16.39
CA MET A 212 -0.30 -23.26 -16.77
C MET A 212 -0.76 -21.89 -16.25
N THR A 213 0.20 -20.99 -15.98
CA THR A 213 -0.07 -19.59 -15.69
C THR A 213 0.96 -18.67 -16.35
N THR A 214 0.54 -17.45 -16.67
CA THR A 214 1.45 -16.33 -16.86
C THR A 214 1.36 -15.47 -15.60
N ASN A 215 2.36 -15.57 -14.72
CA ASN A 215 2.37 -14.85 -13.44
C ASN A 215 2.20 -13.34 -13.71
N SER A 216 1.31 -12.67 -12.97
CA SER A 216 1.00 -11.23 -13.12
C SER A 216 0.57 -10.81 -14.55
N GLY A 217 -0.71 -11.03 -14.86
CA GLY A 217 -1.35 -10.76 -16.17
C GLY A 217 -0.96 -9.43 -16.84
N GLY A 218 -1.01 -9.43 -18.18
CA GLY A 218 -0.69 -8.27 -19.03
C GLY A 218 0.66 -8.40 -19.73
N ASN A 219 1.77 -8.16 -19.02
CA ASN A 219 3.10 -8.08 -19.65
C ASN A 219 3.76 -9.44 -19.91
N ASN A 220 3.60 -10.41 -19.00
CA ASN A 220 4.19 -11.75 -19.18
C ASN A 220 3.49 -12.52 -20.30
N LEU A 221 2.17 -12.31 -20.44
CA LEU A 221 1.42 -12.79 -21.60
C LEU A 221 1.92 -12.14 -22.89
N SER A 222 2.00 -10.81 -22.93
CA SER A 222 2.47 -10.07 -24.12
C SER A 222 3.87 -10.52 -24.56
N LEU A 223 4.76 -10.73 -23.60
CA LEU A 223 6.09 -11.29 -23.81
C LEU A 223 6.04 -12.72 -24.33
N PHE A 224 5.24 -13.60 -23.72
CA PHE A 224 5.10 -14.98 -24.16
C PHE A 224 4.58 -15.06 -25.60
N LEU A 225 3.50 -14.34 -25.91
CA LEU A 225 2.96 -14.25 -27.27
C LEU A 225 4.00 -13.70 -28.25
N ARG A 226 4.76 -12.66 -27.84
CA ARG A 226 5.86 -12.10 -28.65
C ARG A 226 6.99 -13.12 -28.90
N SER A 227 7.31 -13.97 -27.94
CA SER A 227 8.37 -14.99 -28.07
C SER A 227 8.02 -16.10 -29.07
N LEU A 228 6.72 -16.36 -29.27
CA LEU A 228 6.23 -17.32 -30.26
C LEU A 228 6.29 -16.78 -31.70
N LEU A 229 6.51 -15.47 -31.88
CA LEU A 229 6.60 -14.80 -33.17
C LEU A 229 8.05 -14.61 -33.61
N SER A 230 8.28 -14.61 -34.93
CA SER A 230 9.61 -14.32 -35.49
C SER A 230 10.00 -12.84 -35.46
N ALA A 231 9.03 -11.94 -35.29
CA ALA A 231 9.21 -10.50 -35.32
C ALA A 231 8.24 -9.79 -34.37
N GLY A 232 8.46 -8.50 -34.12
CA GLY A 232 7.55 -7.66 -33.35
C GLY A 232 6.24 -7.36 -34.05
N VAL A 233 5.29 -6.83 -33.29
CA VAL A 233 3.93 -6.50 -33.75
C VAL A 233 3.81 -5.04 -34.21
N TYR A 234 4.84 -4.60 -34.94
CA TYR A 234 4.97 -3.23 -35.45
C TYR A 234 5.60 -3.22 -36.85
N ASP A 235 5.29 -2.20 -37.65
CA ASP A 235 5.88 -2.00 -38.97
C ASP A 235 7.24 -1.28 -38.86
N ALA A 236 8.32 -2.06 -38.95
CA ALA A 236 9.69 -1.55 -38.96
C ALA A 236 10.03 -0.65 -40.17
N ALA A 237 9.19 -0.62 -41.20
CA ALA A 237 9.39 0.20 -42.39
C ALA A 237 8.83 1.64 -42.27
N THR A 238 8.02 1.93 -41.25
CA THR A 238 7.52 3.28 -40.97
C THR A 238 8.31 3.96 -39.86
N MET A 239 8.38 5.29 -39.87
CA MET A 239 9.01 6.07 -38.80
C MET A 239 8.12 7.27 -38.44
N PRO A 240 7.63 7.37 -37.18
CA PRO A 240 7.68 6.35 -36.11
C PRO A 240 7.10 4.98 -36.55
N ASN A 241 7.53 3.89 -35.90
CA ASN A 241 6.99 2.56 -36.18
C ASN A 241 5.48 2.53 -35.85
N ALA A 242 4.66 1.96 -36.73
CA ALA A 242 3.21 1.86 -36.54
C ALA A 242 2.82 0.46 -36.01
N PRO A 243 1.70 0.30 -35.29
CA PRO A 243 1.17 -1.02 -34.92
C PRO A 243 0.94 -1.89 -36.18
N SER A 244 1.26 -3.19 -36.10
CA SER A 244 0.96 -4.15 -37.17
C SER A 244 0.62 -5.54 -36.62
N PHE A 245 -0.66 -5.93 -36.72
CA PHE A 245 -1.19 -7.17 -36.14
C PHE A 245 -1.65 -8.19 -37.19
N SER A 246 -1.29 -7.96 -38.46
CA SER A 246 -1.76 -8.74 -39.61
C SER A 246 -1.08 -10.11 -39.83
N ASP A 247 -0.16 -10.53 -38.94
CA ASP A 247 0.56 -11.80 -39.07
C ASP A 247 -0.41 -12.99 -38.87
N PRO A 248 -0.57 -13.90 -39.87
CA PRO A 248 -1.39 -15.10 -39.71
C PRO A 248 -0.94 -16.02 -38.56
N ALA A 249 0.35 -16.01 -38.19
CA ALA A 249 0.84 -16.77 -37.05
C ALA A 249 0.29 -16.21 -35.73
N LEU A 250 0.20 -14.88 -35.60
CA LEU A 250 -0.39 -14.22 -34.43
C LEU A 250 -1.87 -14.58 -34.29
N GLU A 251 -2.64 -14.59 -35.38
CA GLU A 251 -4.04 -15.04 -35.38
C GLU A 251 -4.17 -16.46 -34.80
N SER A 252 -3.33 -17.39 -35.25
CA SER A 252 -3.36 -18.77 -34.77
C SER A 252 -2.95 -18.89 -33.30
N ILE A 253 -1.91 -18.16 -32.88
CA ILE A 253 -1.43 -18.18 -31.49
C ILE A 253 -2.49 -17.63 -30.54
N LEU A 254 -3.10 -16.49 -30.89
CA LEU A 254 -4.12 -15.86 -30.07
C LEU A 254 -5.40 -16.72 -29.99
N GLN A 255 -5.76 -17.39 -31.09
CA GLN A 255 -6.87 -18.35 -31.10
C GLN A 255 -6.62 -19.53 -30.15
N THR A 256 -5.44 -20.15 -30.21
CA THR A 256 -5.10 -21.25 -29.30
C THR A 256 -5.05 -20.78 -27.84
N TRP A 257 -4.50 -19.59 -27.57
CA TRP A 257 -4.50 -19.01 -26.23
C TRP A 257 -5.92 -18.80 -25.69
N TYR A 258 -6.81 -18.24 -26.51
CA TYR A 258 -8.22 -18.04 -26.15
C TYR A 258 -8.91 -19.36 -25.80
N GLU A 259 -8.68 -20.42 -26.56
CA GLU A 259 -9.21 -21.75 -26.27
C GLU A 259 -8.71 -22.30 -24.93
N MET A 260 -7.43 -22.10 -24.60
CA MET A 260 -6.88 -22.51 -23.30
C MET A 260 -7.53 -21.75 -22.12
N VAL A 261 -7.83 -20.46 -22.31
CA VAL A 261 -8.55 -19.66 -21.30
C VAL A 261 -9.99 -20.15 -21.15
N GLN A 262 -10.70 -20.42 -22.24
CA GLN A 262 -12.07 -20.97 -22.22
C GLN A 262 -12.13 -22.37 -21.58
N ASP A 263 -11.09 -23.18 -21.78
CA ASP A 263 -10.97 -24.51 -21.17
C ASP A 263 -10.65 -24.43 -19.65
N GLY A 264 -10.32 -23.25 -19.12
CA GLY A 264 -9.91 -23.04 -17.72
C GLY A 264 -8.54 -23.62 -17.37
N VAL A 265 -7.76 -24.06 -18.36
CA VAL A 265 -6.46 -24.74 -18.15
C VAL A 265 -5.29 -23.76 -17.99
N VAL A 266 -5.57 -22.48 -18.18
CA VAL A 266 -4.63 -21.36 -17.96
C VAL A 266 -5.25 -20.34 -17.03
N LEU A 267 -4.51 -19.97 -15.99
CA LEU A 267 -4.80 -18.78 -15.20
C LEU A 267 -4.21 -17.54 -15.91
N SER A 268 -5.08 -16.67 -16.42
CA SER A 268 -4.70 -15.51 -17.25
C SER A 268 -4.80 -14.15 -16.54
N GLN A 269 -5.42 -14.07 -15.36
CA GLN A 269 -5.72 -12.84 -14.62
C GLN A 269 -5.58 -13.05 -13.11
N GLY A 270 -5.04 -12.05 -12.40
CA GLY A 270 -5.22 -11.80 -10.96
C GLY A 270 -5.29 -13.01 -10.02
N GLY A 271 -4.14 -13.52 -9.61
CA GLY A 271 -3.97 -14.47 -8.53
C GLY A 271 -2.50 -14.47 -8.14
N GLY A 272 -2.18 -14.62 -6.86
CA GLY A 272 -0.81 -14.57 -6.34
C GLY A 272 0.11 -15.64 -6.94
N PHE A 273 1.26 -15.85 -6.31
CA PHE A 273 2.11 -17.00 -6.61
C PHE A 273 1.35 -18.29 -6.22
N GLU A 274 0.60 -18.89 -7.14
CA GLU A 274 0.13 -20.26 -6.94
C GLU A 274 1.31 -21.19 -7.21
N GLU A 275 2.07 -21.49 -6.15
CA GLU A 275 3.23 -22.39 -6.17
C GLU A 275 2.88 -23.78 -6.72
N ASP A 276 1.59 -24.14 -6.73
CA ASP A 276 1.08 -25.43 -7.20
C ASP A 276 0.89 -25.52 -8.73
N ILE A 277 0.88 -24.40 -9.48
CA ILE A 277 0.67 -24.45 -10.94
C ILE A 277 1.93 -25.00 -11.64
N PRO A 278 1.88 -26.17 -12.31
CA PRO A 278 3.09 -26.88 -12.75
C PRO A 278 3.92 -26.16 -13.81
N LEU A 279 3.32 -25.33 -14.67
CA LEU A 279 4.00 -24.60 -15.74
C LEU A 279 3.75 -23.10 -15.62
N GLN A 280 4.81 -22.31 -15.50
CA GLN A 280 4.70 -20.87 -15.27
C GLN A 280 5.59 -20.08 -16.22
N ILE A 281 5.10 -18.91 -16.64
CA ILE A 281 5.90 -17.88 -17.28
C ILE A 281 6.03 -16.73 -16.31
N GLY A 282 7.27 -16.42 -15.90
CA GLY A 282 7.52 -15.43 -14.86
C GLY A 282 8.99 -15.05 -14.73
N GLY A 283 9.23 -14.04 -13.90
CA GLY A 283 10.56 -13.59 -13.51
C GLY A 283 11.20 -14.49 -12.44
N MET A 284 12.41 -14.16 -12.05
CA MET A 284 13.22 -15.02 -11.18
C MET A 284 12.68 -15.17 -9.76
N ARG A 285 11.77 -14.29 -9.31
CA ARG A 285 11.06 -14.42 -8.03
C ARG A 285 10.34 -15.77 -7.89
N SER A 286 9.93 -16.41 -8.99
CA SER A 286 9.31 -17.74 -8.97
C SER A 286 10.27 -18.88 -8.58
N PHE A 287 11.56 -18.61 -8.39
CA PHE A 287 12.58 -19.60 -8.05
C PHE A 287 13.29 -19.34 -6.72
N SER A 288 12.93 -18.29 -5.97
CA SER A 288 13.61 -17.98 -4.71
C SER A 288 13.15 -18.91 -3.58
N GLN A 289 14.08 -19.69 -3.01
CA GLN A 289 13.87 -20.65 -1.90
C GLN A 289 13.46 -20.03 -0.54
N ARG A 290 13.17 -18.73 -0.51
CA ARG A 290 12.61 -18.06 0.67
C ARG A 290 11.44 -17.23 0.20
N GLY A 291 10.30 -17.89 0.05
CA GLY A 291 9.02 -17.20 -0.03
C GLY A 291 8.79 -16.37 1.23
N PHE A 292 7.72 -15.58 1.24
CA PHE A 292 7.28 -14.76 2.38
C PHE A 292 6.93 -15.58 3.66
N GLY A 293 7.07 -16.92 3.63
CA GLY A 293 7.02 -17.80 4.80
C GLY A 293 8.32 -17.73 5.58
N GLY A 294 8.23 -17.37 6.87
CA GLY A 294 9.36 -17.07 7.75
C GLY A 294 10.41 -18.18 7.96
N PRO A 295 11.37 -17.97 8.88
CA PRO A 295 12.63 -18.71 8.97
C PRO A 295 12.55 -20.18 9.41
N ASN A 296 11.36 -20.79 9.48
CA ASN A 296 11.13 -22.05 10.19
C ASN A 296 10.70 -23.24 9.31
N ASN A 297 10.67 -23.13 7.98
CA ASN A 297 10.37 -24.28 7.12
C ASN A 297 11.65 -25.09 6.80
N ASP A 298 12.23 -25.71 7.83
CA ASP A 298 13.38 -26.63 7.70
C ASP A 298 12.97 -28.05 7.25
N ASN A 299 11.70 -28.29 6.88
CA ASN A 299 11.15 -29.64 6.71
C ASN A 299 10.53 -29.97 5.35
N ASP A 300 10.52 -29.06 4.36
CA ASP A 300 10.09 -29.45 3.02
C ASP A 300 11.32 -29.84 2.20
N GLU A 301 11.38 -31.12 1.80
CA GLU A 301 12.12 -31.51 0.61
C GLU A 301 11.44 -30.79 -0.57
N GLU A 302 11.81 -29.51 -0.75
CA GLU A 302 11.23 -28.53 -1.67
C GLU A 302 11.03 -29.11 -3.08
N SER A 303 9.89 -28.80 -3.70
CA SER A 303 9.65 -29.02 -5.13
C SER A 303 10.61 -28.13 -5.95
N VAL A 304 11.81 -28.65 -6.24
CA VAL A 304 12.80 -27.91 -7.06
C VAL A 304 12.25 -27.69 -8.47
N ARG A 305 11.83 -26.45 -8.76
CA ARG A 305 11.42 -26.01 -10.10
C ARG A 305 12.63 -25.85 -11.00
N TYR A 306 12.47 -26.20 -12.27
CA TYR A 306 13.47 -26.03 -13.31
C TYR A 306 13.07 -24.90 -14.27
N ALA A 307 14.07 -24.37 -14.97
CA ALA A 307 13.88 -23.29 -15.93
C ALA A 307 14.21 -23.74 -17.36
N SER A 308 13.55 -23.13 -18.33
CA SER A 308 13.93 -23.17 -19.76
C SER A 308 13.69 -21.82 -20.41
N LEU A 309 14.39 -21.54 -21.51
CA LEU A 309 14.13 -20.33 -22.30
C LEU A 309 12.72 -20.36 -22.90
N LEU A 310 12.19 -19.17 -23.19
CA LEU A 310 10.97 -19.03 -23.98
C LEU A 310 11.17 -19.58 -25.40
N PRO A 311 10.07 -19.86 -26.12
CA PRO A 311 10.10 -20.19 -27.54
C PRO A 311 10.99 -19.25 -28.36
N GLY A 312 11.65 -19.80 -29.38
CA GLY A 312 12.62 -19.07 -30.19
C GLY A 312 14.00 -18.94 -29.55
N GLY A 313 14.20 -19.50 -28.35
CA GLY A 313 15.50 -19.50 -27.65
C GLY A 313 15.83 -18.15 -27.06
N GLN A 314 14.81 -17.46 -26.55
CA GLN A 314 14.88 -16.11 -26.01
C GLN A 314 14.45 -16.11 -24.55
N ALA A 315 14.79 -15.06 -23.82
CA ALA A 315 14.22 -14.77 -22.51
C ALA A 315 13.52 -13.42 -22.55
N GLY A 316 12.55 -13.16 -21.69
CA GLY A 316 12.06 -11.80 -21.52
C GLY A 316 12.97 -11.00 -20.60
N LEU A 317 12.91 -9.68 -20.77
CA LEU A 317 13.57 -8.76 -19.86
C LEU A 317 12.54 -7.80 -19.28
N THR A 318 12.54 -7.63 -17.97
CA THR A 318 12.03 -6.41 -17.34
C THR A 318 13.23 -5.52 -17.10
N VAL A 319 13.20 -4.30 -17.64
CA VAL A 319 14.28 -3.32 -17.48
C VAL A 319 13.73 -2.13 -16.73
N GLN A 320 14.44 -1.73 -15.68
CA GLN A 320 14.20 -0.50 -14.94
C GLN A 320 15.28 0.53 -15.31
N GLY A 321 14.97 1.80 -15.16
CA GLY A 321 15.90 2.86 -15.53
C GLY A 321 15.44 4.25 -15.12
N PHE A 322 16.11 5.25 -15.68
CA PHE A 322 15.78 6.65 -15.46
C PHE A 322 15.55 7.37 -16.78
N ALA A 323 14.37 7.96 -16.93
CA ALA A 323 14.00 8.84 -18.03
C ALA A 323 14.14 10.31 -17.60
N VAL A 324 14.21 11.22 -18.56
CA VAL A 324 14.23 12.67 -18.31
C VAL A 324 12.94 13.28 -18.86
N SER A 325 12.30 14.14 -18.06
CA SER A 325 11.11 14.87 -18.48
C SER A 325 11.43 15.79 -19.65
N ALA A 326 10.55 15.85 -20.66
CA ALA A 326 10.67 16.86 -21.72
C ALA A 326 10.42 18.30 -21.20
N GLY A 327 9.82 18.45 -20.01
CA GLY A 327 9.56 19.73 -19.35
C GLY A 327 10.71 20.27 -18.50
N THR A 328 11.82 19.52 -18.35
CA THR A 328 12.97 19.96 -17.56
C THR A 328 13.55 21.27 -18.10
N GLN A 329 13.92 22.17 -17.19
CA GLN A 329 14.61 23.42 -17.55
C GLN A 329 16.14 23.25 -17.66
N SER A 330 16.65 22.06 -17.29
CA SER A 330 18.09 21.77 -17.23
C SER A 330 18.41 20.40 -17.87
N PRO A 331 18.16 20.20 -19.17
CA PRO A 331 18.21 18.88 -19.80
C PRO A 331 19.59 18.21 -19.71
N GLU A 332 20.68 18.96 -19.84
CA GLU A 332 22.03 18.40 -19.68
C GLU A 332 22.29 17.95 -18.24
N LEU A 333 21.87 18.72 -17.24
CA LEU A 333 22.05 18.37 -15.83
C LEU A 333 21.16 17.21 -15.40
N ALA A 334 19.92 17.15 -15.89
CA ALA A 334 19.00 16.04 -15.64
C ALA A 334 19.53 14.73 -16.25
N TYR A 335 20.10 14.78 -17.47
CA TYR A 335 20.80 13.65 -18.07
C TYR A 335 22.02 13.20 -17.26
N GLU A 336 22.86 14.13 -16.80
CA GLU A 336 24.00 13.80 -15.93
C GLU A 336 23.54 13.15 -14.62
N LEU A 337 22.41 13.59 -14.06
CA LEU A 337 21.82 13.00 -12.86
C LEU A 337 21.30 11.59 -13.12
N ALA A 338 20.55 11.36 -14.20
CA ALA A 338 20.14 10.01 -14.62
C ALA A 338 21.34 9.08 -14.83
N LYS A 339 22.42 9.58 -15.44
CA LYS A 339 23.68 8.84 -15.61
C LYS A 339 24.34 8.51 -14.28
N PHE A 340 24.39 9.46 -13.35
CA PHE A 340 24.90 9.25 -12.00
C PHE A 340 24.11 8.15 -11.28
N LEU A 341 22.78 8.21 -11.30
CA LEU A 341 21.92 7.23 -10.64
C LEU A 341 22.11 5.81 -11.22
N THR A 342 22.18 5.67 -12.54
CA THR A 342 22.42 4.37 -13.20
C THR A 342 23.83 3.79 -13.00
N SER A 343 24.74 4.54 -12.36
CA SER A 343 26.08 4.06 -11.99
C SER A 343 26.18 3.55 -10.55
N ARG A 344 25.10 3.64 -9.76
CA ARG A 344 25.08 3.22 -8.35
C ARG A 344 24.74 1.75 -8.20
N SER A 345 25.66 0.97 -7.65
CA SER A 345 25.42 -0.45 -7.34
C SER A 345 24.31 -0.66 -6.30
N GLU A 346 24.15 0.30 -5.39
CA GLU A 346 23.16 0.32 -4.32
C GLU A 346 21.74 0.45 -4.88
N LEU A 347 21.57 1.17 -5.99
CA LEU A 347 20.29 1.28 -6.70
C LEU A 347 20.08 0.13 -7.69
N ALA A 348 21.14 -0.35 -8.33
CA ALA A 348 21.07 -1.39 -9.36
C ALA A 348 20.72 -2.78 -8.81
N THR A 349 20.89 -3.00 -7.50
CA THR A 349 20.49 -4.25 -6.82
C THR A 349 19.37 -3.95 -5.84
N ASN A 350 18.11 -4.09 -6.28
CA ASN A 350 16.95 -3.60 -5.55
C ASN A 350 15.85 -4.69 -5.45
N ALA A 351 14.74 -4.37 -4.78
CA ALA A 351 13.63 -5.31 -4.62
C ALA A 351 13.00 -5.75 -5.97
N PHE A 352 13.14 -4.95 -7.03
CA PHE A 352 12.47 -5.12 -8.32
C PHE A 352 13.32 -5.83 -9.38
N SER A 353 14.63 -5.99 -9.13
CA SER A 353 15.56 -6.56 -10.10
C SER A 353 16.82 -7.11 -9.45
N LEU A 354 17.30 -8.22 -10.00
CA LEU A 354 18.45 -8.95 -9.49
C LEU A 354 19.77 -8.66 -10.22
N TYR A 355 19.72 -8.19 -11.47
CA TYR A 355 20.94 -7.92 -12.25
C TYR A 355 21.12 -6.43 -12.56
N PRO A 356 22.28 -5.84 -12.26
CA PRO A 356 22.64 -4.52 -12.77
C PRO A 356 22.67 -4.52 -14.31
N ALA A 357 22.25 -3.41 -14.92
CA ALA A 357 22.31 -3.25 -16.38
C ALA A 357 23.75 -3.14 -16.92
N ARG A 358 24.70 -2.75 -16.06
CA ARG A 358 26.11 -2.53 -16.39
C ARG A 358 26.99 -3.67 -15.90
N TYR A 359 27.88 -4.16 -16.75
CA TYR A 359 28.90 -5.17 -16.42
C TYR A 359 29.85 -4.68 -15.32
N SER A 360 30.20 -3.39 -15.32
CA SER A 360 31.03 -2.78 -14.28
C SER A 360 30.47 -2.92 -12.86
N LEU A 361 29.14 -3.07 -12.72
CA LEU A 361 28.44 -3.22 -11.43
C LEU A 361 28.17 -4.69 -11.05
N ALA A 362 28.45 -5.65 -11.93
CA ALA A 362 28.14 -7.07 -11.69
C ALA A 362 29.06 -7.72 -10.63
N SER A 363 30.35 -7.33 -10.57
CA SER A 363 31.32 -7.94 -9.63
C SER A 363 31.08 -7.57 -8.15
N THR A 364 30.44 -6.44 -7.88
CA THR A 364 29.98 -6.02 -6.55
C THR A 364 28.70 -6.74 -6.13
N ALA A 365 27.86 -7.17 -7.08
CA ALA A 365 26.71 -8.03 -6.79
C ALA A 365 27.14 -9.45 -6.37
N GLU A 366 28.15 -10.03 -7.04
CA GLU A 366 28.70 -11.35 -6.68
C GLU A 366 29.39 -11.41 -5.30
N GLN A 367 30.02 -10.33 -4.83
CA GLN A 367 30.63 -10.29 -3.49
C GLN A 367 29.62 -10.35 -2.35
N ASN A 368 28.36 -9.96 -2.60
CA ASN A 368 27.27 -10.09 -1.64
C ASN A 368 26.55 -11.44 -1.71
N ASN A 369 26.84 -12.28 -2.72
CA ASN A 369 26.30 -13.65 -2.83
C ASN A 369 26.97 -14.65 -1.87
N ASN A 370 28.09 -14.28 -1.24
CA ASN A 370 28.85 -15.13 -0.30
C ASN A 370 28.73 -14.70 1.17
N ALA A 371 27.84 -13.75 1.49
CA ALA A 371 27.50 -13.48 2.88
C ALA A 371 26.60 -14.61 3.41
N GLY A 372 27.23 -15.66 3.93
CA GLY A 372 26.57 -16.62 4.80
C GLY A 372 25.89 -15.95 6.00
N PRO A 373 25.21 -16.71 6.89
CA PRO A 373 24.17 -16.22 7.82
C PRO A 373 24.59 -15.22 8.93
N GLY A 374 25.69 -14.46 8.78
CA GLY A 374 26.25 -13.59 9.81
C GLY A 374 27.02 -12.38 9.29
N GLY A 375 26.45 -11.61 8.36
CA GLY A 375 26.92 -10.24 8.07
C GLY A 375 26.42 -9.27 9.14
N GLY A 376 27.35 -8.62 9.86
CA GLY A 376 27.10 -7.80 11.05
C GLY A 376 26.32 -6.48 10.85
N PRO A 377 26.05 -5.79 11.97
CA PRO A 377 25.01 -4.75 12.11
C PRO A 377 25.45 -3.43 11.47
N GLY A 378 24.64 -2.89 10.56
CA GLY A 378 24.80 -1.50 10.10
C GLY A 378 24.56 -1.21 8.61
N GLY A 379 23.96 -2.12 7.84
CA GLY A 379 23.73 -1.90 6.40
C GLY A 379 22.33 -2.23 5.88
N GLY A 380 21.36 -2.49 6.74
CA GLY A 380 19.98 -2.74 6.34
C GLY A 380 19.04 -2.01 7.29
N GLY A 381 18.37 -0.97 6.78
CA GLY A 381 17.22 -0.36 7.46
C GLY A 381 16.07 -1.37 7.57
N PRO A 382 15.17 -1.20 8.54
CA PRO A 382 14.03 -2.08 8.77
C PRO A 382 12.98 -1.91 7.66
N GLY A 383 13.23 -2.54 6.51
CA GLY A 383 12.35 -2.49 5.34
C GLY A 383 13.00 -3.02 4.07
N GLY A 384 14.34 -2.96 3.96
CA GLY A 384 15.09 -3.37 2.77
C GLY A 384 15.98 -4.60 2.99
N GLY A 385 15.39 -5.74 3.38
CA GLY A 385 16.18 -6.95 3.73
C GLY A 385 16.08 -8.08 2.71
N ASN A 386 17.08 -8.27 1.83
CA ASN A 386 17.52 -9.58 1.30
C ASN A 386 16.45 -10.68 0.95
N PHE A 387 15.28 -10.31 0.42
CA PHE A 387 14.16 -11.26 0.26
C PHE A 387 14.34 -12.31 -0.85
N PHE A 388 15.17 -12.09 -1.89
CA PHE A 388 15.07 -12.86 -3.16
C PHE A 388 16.38 -13.45 -3.74
N ARG A 389 17.43 -13.71 -2.95
CA ARG A 389 18.80 -13.87 -3.52
C ARG A 389 19.36 -15.28 -3.68
N ASN A 390 18.62 -16.35 -3.40
CA ASN A 390 19.09 -17.72 -3.64
C ASN A 390 18.47 -18.31 -4.90
N ILE A 391 19.17 -18.17 -6.03
CA ILE A 391 18.88 -18.89 -7.28
C ILE A 391 19.55 -20.27 -7.18
N PRO A 392 18.83 -21.39 -7.32
CA PRO A 392 19.44 -22.73 -7.37
C PRO A 392 20.52 -22.86 -8.46
N ASP A 393 21.61 -23.57 -8.15
CA ASP A 393 22.73 -23.79 -9.08
C ASP A 393 22.27 -24.44 -10.39
N GLU A 394 21.18 -25.21 -10.36
CA GLU A 394 20.60 -25.90 -11.50
C GLU A 394 19.98 -24.97 -12.55
N ILE A 395 19.47 -23.80 -12.14
CA ILE A 395 18.78 -22.87 -13.05
C ILE A 395 19.65 -21.67 -13.46
N LEU A 396 20.71 -21.37 -12.72
CA LEU A 396 21.62 -20.25 -12.98
C LEU A 396 22.13 -20.20 -14.44
N PRO A 397 22.51 -21.33 -15.10
CA PRO A 397 22.95 -21.29 -16.50
C PRO A 397 21.89 -20.80 -17.49
N VAL A 398 20.60 -21.11 -17.24
CA VAL A 398 19.49 -20.67 -18.09
C VAL A 398 19.27 -19.17 -17.92
N VAL A 399 19.41 -18.66 -16.70
CA VAL A 399 19.30 -17.24 -16.38
C VAL A 399 20.42 -16.43 -17.03
N GLU A 400 21.68 -16.86 -16.88
CA GLU A 400 22.85 -16.21 -17.50
C GLU A 400 22.75 -16.22 -19.03
N GLN A 401 22.27 -17.33 -19.60
CA GLN A 401 21.98 -17.41 -21.02
C GLN A 401 20.87 -16.41 -21.39
N GLY A 402 19.80 -16.33 -20.60
CA GLY A 402 18.68 -15.42 -20.79
C GLY A 402 19.08 -13.94 -20.83
N LEU A 403 20.03 -13.50 -20.00
CA LEU A 403 20.60 -12.14 -20.07
C LEU A 403 21.27 -11.86 -21.43
N THR A 404 21.83 -12.89 -22.06
CA THR A 404 22.52 -12.78 -23.36
C THR A 404 21.56 -12.81 -24.55
N VAL A 405 20.46 -13.58 -24.45
CA VAL A 405 19.45 -13.76 -25.50
C VAL A 405 18.11 -13.09 -25.19
N GLY A 406 18.14 -12.08 -24.34
CA GLY A 406 16.96 -11.37 -23.87
C GLY A 406 16.25 -10.59 -24.97
N LEU A 407 14.92 -10.62 -24.95
CA LEU A 407 14.04 -9.76 -25.73
C LEU A 407 14.03 -8.37 -25.09
N PRO A 408 14.55 -7.33 -25.78
CA PRO A 408 14.51 -5.98 -25.26
C PRO A 408 13.07 -5.44 -25.27
N ILE A 409 12.78 -4.49 -24.37
CA ILE A 409 11.44 -3.85 -24.27
C ILE A 409 11.04 -3.18 -25.60
N SER A 410 12.02 -2.68 -26.37
CA SER A 410 11.79 -2.11 -27.71
C SER A 410 11.22 -3.10 -28.72
N GLU A 411 11.37 -4.42 -28.50
CA GLU A 411 10.73 -5.46 -29.32
C GLU A 411 9.30 -5.80 -28.88
N LEU A 412 8.86 -5.26 -27.71
CA LEU A 412 7.52 -5.42 -27.14
C LEU A 412 6.59 -4.23 -27.45
N ARG A 413 7.01 -3.32 -28.34
CA ARG A 413 6.17 -2.19 -28.76
C ARG A 413 4.83 -2.69 -29.30
N TYR A 414 3.75 -2.13 -28.77
CA TYR A 414 2.36 -2.50 -29.02
C TYR A 414 1.96 -3.93 -28.60
N ALA A 415 2.84 -4.71 -27.97
CA ALA A 415 2.51 -6.07 -27.53
C ALA A 415 1.46 -6.11 -26.42
N SER A 416 1.35 -5.05 -25.60
CA SER A 416 0.30 -4.93 -24.58
C SER A 416 -1.12 -4.97 -25.16
N TYR A 417 -1.31 -4.51 -26.41
CA TYR A 417 -2.58 -4.59 -27.12
C TYR A 417 -2.98 -6.04 -27.45
N LEU A 418 -2.04 -7.00 -27.45
CA LEU A 418 -2.39 -8.41 -27.64
C LEU A 418 -3.25 -8.94 -26.49
N THR A 419 -3.01 -8.46 -25.27
CA THR A 419 -3.87 -8.75 -24.12
C THR A 419 -5.26 -8.14 -24.32
N SER A 420 -5.36 -6.92 -24.84
CA SER A 420 -6.64 -6.30 -25.18
C SER A 420 -7.39 -7.10 -26.26
N ALA A 421 -6.69 -7.68 -27.24
CA ALA A 421 -7.30 -8.55 -28.24
C ALA A 421 -7.80 -9.87 -27.63
N ALA A 422 -7.06 -10.49 -26.71
CA ALA A 422 -7.54 -11.66 -25.97
C ALA A 422 -8.79 -11.36 -25.12
N ASN A 423 -8.81 -10.20 -24.46
CA ASN A 423 -9.96 -9.74 -23.67
C ASN A 423 -11.18 -9.46 -24.57
N GLU A 424 -10.98 -8.82 -25.73
CA GLU A 424 -12.04 -8.57 -26.72
C GLU A 424 -12.71 -9.87 -27.17
N MET A 425 -11.93 -10.93 -27.44
CA MET A 425 -12.46 -12.25 -27.78
C MET A 425 -13.31 -12.85 -26.65
N THR A 426 -12.90 -12.64 -25.40
CA THR A 426 -13.57 -13.15 -24.20
C THR A 426 -14.87 -12.41 -23.90
N SER A 427 -14.88 -11.09 -24.00
CA SER A 427 -16.03 -10.26 -23.68
C SER A 427 -17.09 -10.25 -24.79
N ASN A 428 -16.68 -10.21 -26.06
CA ASN A 428 -17.58 -9.98 -27.19
C ASN A 428 -17.82 -11.21 -28.08
N GLY A 429 -17.19 -12.36 -27.77
CA GLY A 429 -17.46 -13.65 -28.44
C GLY A 429 -17.04 -13.72 -29.92
N GLY A 430 -15.91 -13.08 -30.27
CA GLY A 430 -15.38 -13.01 -31.65
C GLY A 430 -14.19 -13.94 -31.94
N ASP A 431 -13.86 -14.13 -33.22
CA ASP A 431 -12.66 -14.85 -33.65
C ASP A 431 -11.39 -13.97 -33.58
N ALA A 432 -10.22 -14.60 -33.48
CA ALA A 432 -8.94 -13.91 -33.30
C ALA A 432 -8.65 -12.87 -34.39
N ARG A 433 -9.05 -13.11 -35.65
CA ARG A 433 -8.82 -12.15 -36.73
C ARG A 433 -9.63 -10.89 -36.52
N SER A 434 -10.90 -11.04 -36.21
CA SER A 434 -11.80 -9.90 -35.97
C SER A 434 -11.32 -9.07 -34.77
N ALA A 435 -10.91 -9.72 -33.67
CA ALA A 435 -10.37 -9.04 -32.50
C ALA A 435 -9.06 -8.29 -32.81
N LEU A 436 -8.10 -8.93 -33.49
CA LEU A 436 -6.84 -8.30 -33.87
C LEU A 436 -7.07 -7.08 -34.78
N GLN A 437 -8.01 -7.15 -35.73
CA GLN A 437 -8.34 -6.00 -36.60
C GLN A 437 -8.94 -4.82 -35.83
N THR A 438 -9.87 -5.10 -34.90
CA THR A 438 -10.46 -4.07 -34.04
C THR A 438 -9.40 -3.40 -33.18
N ILE A 439 -8.54 -4.19 -32.55
CA ILE A 439 -7.52 -3.69 -31.64
C ILE A 439 -6.36 -3.01 -32.39
N GLU A 440 -6.03 -3.44 -33.60
CA GLU A 440 -5.07 -2.72 -34.47
C GLU A 440 -5.60 -1.32 -34.81
N ALA A 441 -6.88 -1.19 -35.14
CA ALA A 441 -7.50 0.10 -35.40
C ALA A 441 -7.49 1.00 -34.15
N GLN A 442 -7.73 0.43 -32.96
CA GLN A 442 -7.62 1.15 -31.69
C GLN A 442 -6.18 1.62 -31.43
N ALA A 443 -5.19 0.73 -31.54
CA ALA A 443 -3.79 1.08 -31.34
C ALA A 443 -3.32 2.19 -32.30
N VAL A 444 -3.77 2.15 -33.55
CA VAL A 444 -3.52 3.23 -34.53
C VAL A 444 -4.18 4.54 -34.10
N SER A 445 -5.42 4.49 -33.59
CA SER A 445 -6.12 5.66 -33.06
C SER A 445 -5.39 6.25 -31.85
N ASP A 446 -4.96 5.42 -30.91
CA ASP A 446 -4.26 5.84 -29.69
C ASP A 446 -2.94 6.54 -30.01
N VAL A 447 -2.19 6.00 -30.97
CA VAL A 447 -0.98 6.63 -31.50
C VAL A 447 -1.28 8.01 -32.11
N GLN A 448 -2.38 8.14 -32.84
CA GLN A 448 -2.80 9.44 -33.39
C GLN A 448 -3.19 10.44 -32.29
N THR A 449 -3.90 9.98 -31.26
CA THR A 449 -4.24 10.80 -30.09
C THR A 449 -2.98 11.28 -29.37
N ALA A 450 -2.03 10.39 -29.13
CA ALA A 450 -0.74 10.74 -28.52
C ALA A 450 0.00 11.79 -29.34
N GLN A 451 0.15 11.58 -30.66
CA GLN A 451 0.81 12.55 -31.55
C GLN A 451 0.08 13.90 -31.59
N ALA A 452 -1.23 13.93 -31.42
CA ALA A 452 -2.01 15.17 -31.38
C ALA A 452 -1.74 16.01 -30.12
N ARG A 453 -1.23 15.41 -29.04
CA ARG A 453 -0.84 16.12 -27.81
C ARG A 453 0.50 16.85 -27.91
N VAL A 454 1.30 16.56 -28.94
CA VAL A 454 2.59 17.22 -29.11
C VAL A 454 2.40 18.74 -29.24
N GLY A 455 2.92 19.48 -28.26
CA GLY A 455 2.87 20.94 -28.22
C GLY A 455 1.51 21.53 -27.83
N THR A 456 0.53 20.73 -27.39
CA THR A 456 -0.74 21.24 -26.84
C THR A 456 -0.59 21.66 -25.37
N VAL A 457 0.35 21.05 -24.65
CA VAL A 457 0.67 21.34 -23.25
C VAL A 457 2.07 21.93 -23.15
N ALA A 458 2.20 23.02 -22.37
CA ALA A 458 3.50 23.54 -21.98
C ALA A 458 4.01 22.72 -20.79
N LEU A 459 4.74 21.65 -21.07
CA LEU A 459 5.38 20.84 -20.03
C LEU A 459 6.40 21.68 -19.28
N TYR A 460 6.23 21.76 -17.96
CA TYR A 460 7.11 22.48 -17.07
C TYR A 460 7.22 21.69 -15.77
N VAL A 461 8.45 21.34 -15.39
CA VAL A 461 8.70 20.74 -14.08
C VAL A 461 8.55 21.82 -13.02
N ASN A 462 7.59 21.63 -12.12
CA ASN A 462 7.35 22.58 -11.04
C ASN A 462 8.56 22.61 -10.10
N PRO A 463 9.18 23.77 -9.82
CA PRO A 463 10.27 23.84 -8.86
C PRO A 463 9.77 23.38 -7.49
N PRO A 464 10.64 22.76 -6.67
CA PRO A 464 10.24 22.29 -5.36
C PRO A 464 9.76 23.49 -4.54
N ILE A 465 8.65 23.32 -3.81
CA ILE A 465 8.20 24.33 -2.86
C ILE A 465 9.30 24.44 -1.80
N THR A 466 10.17 25.43 -1.95
CA THR A 466 11.16 25.76 -0.92
C THR A 466 10.38 26.10 0.33
N GLY A 467 10.67 25.42 1.44
CA GLY A 467 10.03 25.69 2.74
C GLY A 467 10.00 27.20 3.05
N PRO A 468 8.99 27.67 3.78
CA PRO A 468 8.74 29.10 3.94
C PRO A 468 9.95 29.82 4.54
N THR A 469 10.27 31.00 4.00
CA THR A 469 11.22 31.92 4.61
C THR A 469 10.62 32.48 5.90
N LEU A 470 11.03 31.93 7.03
CA LEU A 470 10.58 32.36 8.37
C LEU A 470 11.05 33.78 8.70
N ALA A 471 10.19 34.57 9.34
CA ALA A 471 10.59 35.80 9.98
C ALA A 471 11.42 35.53 11.26
N ALA A 472 12.16 36.53 11.72
CA ALA A 472 13.00 36.37 12.91
C ALA A 472 12.17 36.09 14.17
N GLY A 473 12.30 34.89 14.71
CA GLY A 473 11.60 34.44 15.92
C GLY A 473 10.43 33.49 15.67
N GLU A 474 10.10 33.21 14.40
CA GLU A 474 9.11 32.19 14.03
C GLU A 474 9.70 30.78 14.16
N ILE A 475 8.83 29.83 14.50
CA ILE A 475 9.15 28.40 14.59
C ILE A 475 8.49 27.62 13.46
N VAL A 476 9.02 26.42 13.20
CA VAL A 476 8.38 25.38 12.38
C VAL A 476 7.90 24.30 13.31
N LEU A 477 6.67 23.82 13.11
CA LEU A 477 6.18 22.58 13.70
C LEU A 477 6.32 21.46 12.67
N ASN A 478 6.93 20.34 13.04
CA ASN A 478 6.98 19.15 12.18
C ASN A 478 5.98 18.12 12.72
N CYS A 479 5.02 17.71 11.90
CA CYS A 479 4.01 16.72 12.27
C CYS A 479 4.13 15.45 11.43
N ALA A 480 4.03 14.31 12.08
CA ALA A 480 3.78 13.03 11.43
C ALA A 480 2.27 12.80 11.27
N LEU A 481 1.86 12.26 10.13
CA LEU A 481 0.50 11.78 9.89
C LEU A 481 0.57 10.33 9.40
N ASN A 482 0.10 9.40 10.24
CA ASN A 482 0.00 8.00 9.88
C ASN A 482 -1.33 7.71 9.17
N GLN A 483 -1.23 7.20 7.94
CA GLN A 483 -2.37 6.85 7.09
C GLN A 483 -2.77 5.36 7.22
N GLY A 484 -2.37 4.66 8.29
CA GLY A 484 -2.69 3.25 8.51
C GLY A 484 -2.17 2.27 7.45
N PHE A 485 -2.44 0.96 7.66
CA PHE A 485 -2.14 -0.09 6.68
C PHE A 485 -3.19 -0.06 5.57
N GLY A 486 -2.98 0.77 4.55
CA GLY A 486 -3.97 0.97 3.48
C GLY A 486 -4.10 2.39 2.94
N GLY A 487 -3.48 3.39 3.58
CA GLY A 487 -3.23 4.68 2.94
C GLY A 487 -2.52 4.48 1.60
N ARG A 488 -2.68 5.42 0.65
CA ARG A 488 -1.92 5.37 -0.60
C ARG A 488 -0.46 5.11 -0.26
N MET A 489 0.10 4.04 -0.82
CA MET A 489 1.45 3.54 -0.53
C MET A 489 2.49 4.66 -0.61
N GLY A 490 2.76 5.33 0.52
CA GLY A 490 3.92 6.20 0.71
C GLY A 490 4.05 7.41 -0.22
N GLY A 491 2.95 8.07 -0.58
CA GLY A 491 3.00 9.38 -1.24
C GLY A 491 3.16 10.52 -0.23
N SER A 492 4.00 11.52 -0.53
CA SER A 492 4.14 12.75 0.29
C SER A 492 2.91 13.67 0.23
N GLN A 493 1.88 13.33 -0.57
CA GLN A 493 0.64 14.08 -0.67
C GLN A 493 -0.37 13.56 0.35
N LEU A 494 -0.87 14.45 1.19
CA LEU A 494 -1.93 14.16 2.14
C LEU A 494 -3.27 13.98 1.39
N PRO A 495 -4.17 13.10 1.88
CA PRO A 495 -5.56 13.11 1.45
C PRO A 495 -6.14 14.51 1.60
N ASN A 496 -6.86 14.99 0.59
CA ASN A 496 -7.44 16.34 0.58
C ASN A 496 -6.41 17.48 0.81
N GLN A 497 -5.21 17.38 0.21
CA GLN A 497 -4.09 18.34 0.35
C GLN A 497 -4.52 19.82 0.39
N GLN A 498 -5.43 20.26 -0.49
CA GLN A 498 -5.91 21.65 -0.51
C GLN A 498 -6.56 22.10 0.81
N GLN A 499 -7.28 21.19 1.48
CA GLN A 499 -7.90 21.47 2.78
C GLN A 499 -6.84 21.56 3.89
N TRP A 500 -5.85 20.67 3.86
CA TRP A 500 -4.70 20.74 4.77
C TRP A 500 -3.92 22.03 4.60
N ASP A 501 -3.58 22.40 3.37
CA ASP A 501 -2.87 23.64 3.06
C ASP A 501 -3.64 24.87 3.57
N GLN A 502 -4.97 24.88 3.40
CA GLN A 502 -5.82 25.97 3.88
C GLN A 502 -5.83 26.05 5.41
N VAL A 503 -6.00 24.92 6.11
CA VAL A 503 -5.99 24.90 7.59
C VAL A 503 -4.63 25.30 8.14
N ILE A 504 -3.53 24.85 7.53
CA ILE A 504 -2.17 25.27 7.90
C ILE A 504 -1.98 26.76 7.67
N ALA A 505 -2.40 27.30 6.53
CA ALA A 505 -2.28 28.72 6.22
C ALA A 505 -3.08 29.59 7.21
N ASP A 506 -4.31 29.18 7.55
CA ASP A 506 -5.13 29.89 8.53
C ASP A 506 -4.55 29.82 9.94
N PHE A 507 -3.99 28.67 10.33
CA PHE A 507 -3.30 28.50 11.60
C PHE A 507 -2.06 29.40 11.71
N VAL A 508 -1.17 29.35 10.70
CA VAL A 508 0.04 30.18 10.64
C VAL A 508 -0.31 31.68 10.63
N ALA A 509 -1.41 32.07 9.97
CA ALA A 509 -1.86 33.46 9.99
C ALA A 509 -2.41 33.92 11.36
N ALA A 510 -2.91 32.98 12.18
CA ALA A 510 -3.50 33.25 13.48
C ALA A 510 -2.51 33.12 14.66
N ASP A 511 -1.49 32.25 14.53
CA ASP A 511 -0.49 32.01 15.57
C ASP A 511 0.68 33.00 15.46
N PRO A 512 1.02 33.75 16.52
CA PRO A 512 2.08 34.75 16.47
C PRO A 512 3.51 34.18 16.53
N LEU A 513 3.66 32.88 16.79
CA LEU A 513 4.95 32.20 16.96
C LEU A 513 5.24 31.22 15.82
N VAL A 514 4.23 30.53 15.29
CA VAL A 514 4.41 29.51 14.24
C VAL A 514 4.41 30.15 12.86
N GLY A 515 5.56 30.10 12.17
CA GLY A 515 5.69 30.57 10.78
C GLY A 515 5.47 29.50 9.72
N ALA A 516 5.46 28.22 10.13
CA ALA A 516 5.24 27.08 9.25
C ALA A 516 4.80 25.83 10.00
N VAL A 517 4.01 24.98 9.34
CA VAL A 517 3.75 23.61 9.76
C VAL A 517 4.09 22.69 8.60
N ASN A 518 5.00 21.75 8.83
CA ASN A 518 5.31 20.68 7.90
C ASN A 518 4.54 19.44 8.36
N ILE A 519 3.81 18.81 7.46
CA ILE A 519 3.17 17.52 7.75
C ILE A 519 3.76 16.50 6.79
N GLU A 520 4.23 15.39 7.35
CA GLU A 520 4.80 14.28 6.63
C GLU A 520 3.93 13.04 6.82
N SER A 521 3.66 12.33 5.72
CA SER A 521 2.96 11.05 5.77
C SER A 521 3.94 9.97 6.24
N VAL A 522 3.59 9.21 7.27
CA VAL A 522 4.45 8.16 7.84
C VAL A 522 3.72 6.82 7.91
N GLU A 523 4.45 5.72 7.78
CA GLU A 523 3.87 4.38 7.93
C GLU A 523 3.93 3.85 9.37
N SER A 524 4.87 4.37 10.17
CA SER A 524 5.03 3.96 11.57
C SER A 524 3.88 4.44 12.45
N SER A 525 3.49 3.61 13.42
CA SER A 525 2.59 3.96 14.54
C SER A 525 3.32 3.92 15.90
N ASP A 526 4.64 3.70 15.90
CA ASP A 526 5.46 3.65 17.10
C ASP A 526 5.75 5.06 17.64
N LEU A 527 5.16 5.37 18.80
CA LEU A 527 5.30 6.70 19.42
C LEU A 527 6.75 7.06 19.73
N THR A 528 7.62 6.10 20.05
CA THR A 528 9.02 6.42 20.40
C THR A 528 9.84 6.85 19.19
N THR A 529 9.61 6.21 18.06
CA THR A 529 10.24 6.53 16.78
C THR A 529 9.75 7.89 16.30
N LEU A 530 8.43 8.09 16.27
CA LEU A 530 7.85 9.33 15.76
C LEU A 530 8.14 10.54 16.66
N ALA A 531 8.12 10.38 17.99
CA ALA A 531 8.41 11.48 18.90
C ALA A 531 9.88 11.92 18.89
N ALA A 532 10.79 11.15 18.27
CA ALA A 532 12.19 11.55 18.11
C ALA A 532 12.35 12.67 17.06
N ASP A 533 11.54 12.63 16.00
CA ASP A 533 11.70 13.48 14.82
C ASP A 533 10.57 14.50 14.64
N TYR A 534 9.38 14.26 15.22
CA TYR A 534 8.20 15.10 15.05
C TYR A 534 7.72 15.73 16.37
N ASP A 535 7.20 16.95 16.29
CA ASP A 535 6.53 17.66 17.38
C ASP A 535 5.13 17.10 17.65
N CYS A 536 4.38 16.89 16.58
CA CYS A 536 2.98 16.43 16.55
C CYS A 536 2.90 15.08 15.86
N ILE A 537 2.06 14.18 16.36
CA ILE A 537 1.87 12.86 15.78
C ILE A 537 0.37 12.62 15.63
N ILE A 538 -0.10 12.44 14.41
CA ILE A 538 -1.49 12.10 14.10
C ILE A 538 -1.52 10.63 13.69
N LEU A 539 -2.23 9.80 14.45
CA LEU A 539 -2.42 8.39 14.11
C LEU A 539 -3.88 8.13 13.73
N SER A 540 -4.10 7.28 12.74
CA SER A 540 -5.45 6.79 12.39
C SER A 540 -6.06 5.90 13.48
N THR A 541 -5.29 5.54 14.52
CA THR A 541 -5.68 4.57 15.55
C THR A 541 -5.27 5.02 16.96
N ASN A 542 -5.82 4.41 18.00
CA ASN A 542 -5.54 4.76 19.40
C ASN A 542 -4.46 3.87 20.06
N VAL A 543 -3.19 4.27 20.05
CA VAL A 543 -2.13 3.47 20.68
C VAL A 543 -1.94 3.74 22.18
N VAL A 544 -2.88 4.40 22.88
CA VAL A 544 -2.67 4.76 24.31
C VAL A 544 -2.49 3.54 25.22
N GLN A 545 -3.18 2.44 24.93
CA GLN A 545 -3.12 1.24 25.77
C GLN A 545 -1.81 0.46 25.57
N THR A 546 -1.27 0.44 24.34
CA THR A 546 -0.16 -0.42 23.91
C THR A 546 1.18 0.32 23.77
N GLY A 547 1.16 1.61 23.46
CA GLY A 547 2.34 2.42 23.18
C GLY A 547 3.14 2.83 24.41
N ASP A 548 4.40 3.22 24.19
CA ASP A 548 5.25 3.80 25.22
C ASP A 548 4.92 5.28 25.45
N LEU A 549 4.07 5.52 26.44
CA LEU A 549 3.58 6.86 26.78
C LEU A 549 4.67 7.79 27.35
N SER A 550 5.88 7.29 27.64
CA SER A 550 6.98 8.17 28.05
C SER A 550 7.49 9.06 26.91
N ALA A 551 7.19 8.71 25.65
CA ALA A 551 7.56 9.47 24.46
C ALA A 551 6.63 10.65 24.16
N VAL A 552 5.47 10.76 24.82
CA VAL A 552 4.45 11.78 24.55
C VAL A 552 4.03 12.51 25.83
N LEU A 553 3.46 13.70 25.70
CA LEU A 553 3.02 14.50 26.85
C LEU A 553 1.64 14.08 27.37
N ASN A 554 1.47 14.15 28.68
CA ASN A 554 0.14 14.22 29.29
C ASN A 554 -0.54 15.52 28.87
N LEU A 555 -1.71 15.41 28.23
CA LEU A 555 -2.43 16.55 27.68
C LEU A 555 -3.33 17.26 28.69
N ASP A 556 -3.61 16.69 29.87
CA ASP A 556 -4.51 17.31 30.86
C ASP A 556 -4.13 18.78 31.18
N PRO A 557 -2.85 19.16 31.42
CA PRO A 557 -2.49 20.55 31.66
C PRO A 557 -2.77 21.47 30.47
N LEU A 558 -2.59 20.99 29.24
CA LEU A 558 -2.79 21.77 28.02
C LEU A 558 -4.29 21.96 27.75
N MET A 559 -5.06 20.88 27.87
CA MET A 559 -6.51 20.86 27.72
C MET A 559 -7.22 21.72 28.77
N ASP A 560 -6.79 21.66 30.03
CA ASP A 560 -7.41 22.44 31.11
C ASP A 560 -7.16 23.96 30.97
N THR A 561 -6.13 24.35 30.21
CA THR A 561 -5.83 25.75 29.89
C THR A 561 -6.43 26.24 28.57
N ASP A 562 -6.92 25.34 27.73
CA ASP A 562 -7.54 25.65 26.44
C ASP A 562 -9.01 26.07 26.63
N PRO A 563 -9.35 27.36 26.49
CA PRO A 563 -10.74 27.82 26.66
C PRO A 563 -11.67 27.36 25.53
N THR A 564 -11.13 26.80 24.44
CA THR A 564 -11.90 26.31 23.28
C THR A 564 -12.21 24.82 23.38
N PHE A 565 -11.63 24.12 24.36
CA PHE A 565 -11.84 22.69 24.57
C PHE A 565 -12.84 22.43 25.70
N ASP A 566 -13.95 21.76 25.40
CA ASP A 566 -14.93 21.27 26.38
C ASP A 566 -14.92 19.75 26.42
N ARG A 567 -14.53 19.17 27.57
CA ARG A 567 -14.55 17.71 27.79
C ARG A 567 -15.95 17.10 27.60
N ASN A 568 -17.02 17.87 27.79
CA ASN A 568 -18.41 17.40 27.61
C ASN A 568 -18.88 17.44 26.15
N ASP A 569 -18.12 18.10 25.27
CA ASP A 569 -18.39 18.11 23.83
C ASP A 569 -17.84 16.86 23.13
N ILE A 570 -17.00 16.06 23.81
CA ILE A 570 -16.47 14.81 23.27
C ILE A 570 -17.55 13.72 23.27
N ILE A 571 -17.65 13.01 22.16
CA ILE A 571 -18.67 11.97 21.94
C ILE A 571 -18.41 10.75 22.82
N GLY A 572 -19.47 10.25 23.46
CA GLY A 572 -19.48 8.98 24.18
C GLY A 572 -18.36 8.84 25.21
N ASN A 573 -17.74 7.67 25.26
CA ASN A 573 -16.58 7.37 26.11
C ASN A 573 -15.23 7.58 25.39
N THR A 574 -15.20 8.26 24.23
CA THR A 574 -14.00 8.43 23.39
C THR A 574 -12.83 8.97 24.20
N LEU A 575 -13.05 10.02 25.01
CA LEU A 575 -11.97 10.60 25.82
C LEU A 575 -11.45 9.63 26.89
N THR A 576 -12.32 8.81 27.49
CA THR A 576 -11.92 7.80 28.48
C THR A 576 -11.04 6.72 27.85
N GLN A 577 -11.28 6.36 26.58
CA GLN A 577 -10.43 5.40 25.86
C GLN A 577 -9.00 5.91 25.62
N LEU A 578 -8.81 7.24 25.64
CA LEU A 578 -7.51 7.91 25.52
C LEU A 578 -6.85 8.17 26.88
N GLN A 579 -7.36 7.55 27.95
CA GLN A 579 -6.80 7.66 29.29
C GLN A 579 -6.07 6.40 29.74
N LYS A 580 -4.96 6.60 30.45
CA LYS A 580 -4.21 5.57 31.18
C LYS A 580 -3.66 6.18 32.45
N ASP A 581 -3.78 5.48 33.57
CA ASP A 581 -3.40 5.98 34.92
C ASP A 581 -4.07 7.31 35.31
N ASN A 582 -5.35 7.49 34.95
CA ASN A 582 -6.12 8.74 35.14
C ASN A 582 -5.51 9.98 34.47
N LYS A 583 -4.74 9.81 33.40
CA LYS A 583 -4.19 10.89 32.58
C LYS A 583 -4.63 10.75 31.14
N THR A 584 -4.86 11.88 30.47
CA THR A 584 -5.22 11.92 29.04
C THR A 584 -3.95 12.05 28.19
N TRP A 585 -3.73 11.11 27.27
CA TRP A 585 -2.46 11.04 26.51
C TRP A 585 -2.57 11.42 25.04
N ALA A 586 -3.79 11.53 24.51
CA ALA A 586 -4.05 11.88 23.13
C ALA A 586 -5.29 12.77 23.01
N LEU A 587 -5.32 13.60 21.97
CA LEU A 587 -6.49 14.40 21.58
C LEU A 587 -7.32 13.59 20.59
N PRO A 588 -8.64 13.40 20.80
CA PRO A 588 -9.49 12.74 19.82
C PRO A 588 -9.78 13.71 18.66
N LEU A 589 -9.44 13.30 17.43
CA LEU A 589 -9.64 14.10 16.22
C LEU A 589 -10.94 13.68 15.50
N ALA A 590 -11.09 12.39 15.27
CA ALA A 590 -12.27 11.77 14.66
C ALA A 590 -12.50 10.37 15.27
N ILE A 591 -13.71 9.84 15.09
CA ILE A 591 -14.04 8.44 15.35
C ILE A 591 -14.55 7.79 14.07
N GLU A 592 -14.27 6.50 13.92
CA GLU A 592 -14.61 5.76 12.71
C GLU A 592 -15.54 4.60 13.07
N PRO A 593 -16.86 4.85 13.14
CA PRO A 593 -17.83 3.87 13.58
C PRO A 593 -18.03 2.78 12.52
N GLN A 594 -18.07 1.54 12.98
CA GLN A 594 -18.50 0.40 12.17
C GLN A 594 -20.03 0.41 12.07
N MET A 595 -20.52 0.53 10.84
CA MET A 595 -21.94 0.64 10.49
C MET A 595 -22.37 -0.50 9.57
N LEU A 596 -23.69 -0.75 9.52
CA LEU A 596 -24.27 -1.56 8.46
C LEU A 596 -24.49 -0.71 7.22
N GLN A 597 -24.40 -1.33 6.07
CA GLN A 597 -24.67 -0.71 4.79
C GLN A 597 -25.59 -1.63 3.97
N TYR A 598 -26.58 -1.05 3.28
CA TYR A 598 -27.52 -1.83 2.48
C TYR A 598 -27.80 -1.19 1.11
N THR A 599 -28.09 -2.01 0.11
CA THR A 599 -28.51 -1.55 -1.22
C THR A 599 -30.02 -1.34 -1.25
N GLN A 600 -30.49 -0.10 -1.45
CA GLN A 600 -31.92 0.23 -1.46
C GLN A 600 -32.71 -0.60 -2.47
N GLU A 601 -32.19 -0.77 -3.68
CA GLU A 601 -32.84 -1.53 -4.74
C GLU A 601 -33.04 -3.01 -4.36
N LYS A 602 -32.02 -3.65 -3.76
CA LYS A 602 -32.10 -5.07 -3.36
C LYS A 602 -33.15 -5.29 -2.26
N LEU A 603 -33.22 -4.38 -1.28
CA LEU A 603 -34.29 -4.40 -0.26
C LEU A 603 -35.67 -4.22 -0.90
N LEU A 604 -35.81 -3.24 -1.80
CA LEU A 604 -37.08 -2.96 -2.48
C LEU A 604 -37.56 -4.16 -3.31
N LEU A 605 -36.68 -4.81 -4.07
CA LEU A 605 -36.99 -5.99 -4.87
C LEU A 605 -37.42 -7.19 -4.02
N ALA A 606 -36.81 -7.37 -2.85
CA ALA A 606 -37.19 -8.39 -1.87
C ALA A 606 -38.44 -7.99 -1.03
N GLY A 607 -38.95 -6.77 -1.19
CA GLY A 607 -40.08 -6.24 -0.41
C GLY A 607 -39.73 -5.92 1.04
N VAL A 608 -38.44 -5.81 1.37
CA VAL A 608 -37.94 -5.48 2.71
C VAL A 608 -38.17 -3.98 2.97
N PRO A 609 -38.83 -3.61 4.08
CA PRO A 609 -38.96 -2.20 4.46
C PRO A 609 -37.58 -1.59 4.75
N GLU A 610 -37.33 -0.37 4.25
CA GLU A 610 -36.09 0.34 4.53
C GLU A 610 -35.94 0.66 6.03
N PRO A 611 -34.76 0.44 6.63
CA PRO A 611 -34.49 0.69 8.05
C PRO A 611 -34.20 2.18 8.34
N LEU A 612 -35.16 3.06 8.04
CA LEU A 612 -35.00 4.51 8.22
C LEU A 612 -34.73 4.92 9.67
N ASP A 613 -35.28 4.17 10.63
CA ASP A 613 -35.07 4.34 12.08
C ASP A 613 -34.14 3.25 12.67
N GLY A 614 -33.37 2.56 11.82
CA GLY A 614 -32.62 1.35 12.16
C GLY A 614 -33.50 0.09 12.24
N TRP A 615 -32.85 -1.05 12.47
CA TRP A 615 -33.55 -2.33 12.68
C TRP A 615 -33.75 -2.65 14.17
N THR A 616 -34.80 -3.39 14.50
CA THR A 616 -34.81 -4.22 15.72
C THR A 616 -34.18 -5.57 15.39
N THR A 617 -33.79 -6.36 16.39
CA THR A 617 -33.31 -7.73 16.16
C THR A 617 -34.31 -8.56 15.35
N ASP A 618 -35.60 -8.43 15.64
CA ASP A 618 -36.66 -9.16 14.93
C ASP A 618 -36.79 -8.70 13.47
N SER A 619 -36.82 -7.39 13.21
CA SER A 619 -36.96 -6.88 11.84
C SER A 619 -35.71 -7.10 10.99
N PHE A 620 -34.53 -7.15 11.61
CA PHE A 620 -33.30 -7.55 10.94
C PHE A 620 -33.35 -9.01 10.50
N VAL A 621 -33.74 -9.92 11.39
CA VAL A 621 -33.88 -11.36 11.05
C VAL A 621 -34.94 -11.57 9.96
N ASP A 622 -36.07 -10.88 10.05
CA ASP A 622 -37.10 -10.94 9.02
C ASP A 622 -36.57 -10.40 7.67
N ALA A 623 -35.78 -9.33 7.68
CA ALA A 623 -35.12 -8.82 6.47
C ALA A 623 -34.17 -9.88 5.85
N LEU A 624 -33.31 -10.53 6.65
CA LEU A 624 -32.41 -11.58 6.15
C LEU A 624 -33.19 -12.75 5.52
N ARG A 625 -34.33 -13.15 6.12
CA ARG A 625 -35.21 -14.20 5.57
C ARG A 625 -35.90 -13.79 4.28
N MET A 626 -36.30 -12.53 4.18
CA MET A 626 -36.94 -12.00 2.97
C MET A 626 -35.95 -11.83 1.82
N LEU A 627 -34.70 -11.51 2.12
CA LEU A 627 -33.61 -11.40 1.14
C LEU A 627 -33.14 -12.77 0.62
N ARG A 628 -33.36 -13.84 1.40
CA ARG A 628 -33.01 -15.22 1.05
C ARG A 628 -34.22 -16.15 1.14
N PRO A 629 -35.20 -16.03 0.23
CA PRO A 629 -36.40 -16.88 0.23
C PRO A 629 -36.10 -18.34 -0.13
N TYR A 630 -34.99 -18.62 -0.85
CA TYR A 630 -34.55 -19.96 -1.20
C TYR A 630 -33.12 -20.22 -0.69
N GLU A 631 -32.82 -21.48 -0.32
CA GLU A 631 -31.48 -21.87 0.16
C GLU A 631 -30.37 -21.66 -0.88
N THR A 632 -30.73 -21.62 -2.16
CA THR A 632 -29.80 -21.35 -3.27
C THR A 632 -29.47 -19.88 -3.47
N ASP A 633 -30.23 -18.97 -2.83
CA ASP A 633 -29.97 -17.54 -2.99
C ASP A 633 -28.73 -17.14 -2.16
N PRO A 634 -27.97 -16.12 -2.63
CA PRO A 634 -26.77 -15.66 -1.95
C PRO A 634 -26.99 -15.27 -0.48
N VAL A 635 -25.91 -15.30 0.29
CA VAL A 635 -25.93 -14.90 1.70
C VAL A 635 -26.31 -13.41 1.79
N PRO A 636 -27.37 -13.04 2.54
CA PRO A 636 -27.91 -11.68 2.51
C PRO A 636 -27.08 -10.67 3.30
N PHE A 637 -26.35 -11.10 4.34
CA PHE A 637 -25.42 -10.25 5.08
C PHE A 637 -24.00 -10.82 5.04
N VAL A 638 -23.07 -10.10 4.41
CA VAL A 638 -21.65 -10.46 4.37
C VAL A 638 -20.83 -9.34 5.02
N PRO A 639 -20.29 -9.56 6.23
CA PRO A 639 -19.51 -8.54 6.92
C PRO A 639 -18.15 -8.34 6.26
N ASN A 640 -17.74 -7.08 6.13
CA ASN A 640 -16.40 -6.64 5.79
C ASN A 640 -15.68 -6.18 7.06
N ASP A 641 -15.43 -7.12 7.98
CA ASP A 641 -14.80 -6.89 9.27
C ASP A 641 -13.88 -8.07 9.61
N PRO A 642 -12.59 -8.03 9.21
CA PRO A 642 -11.62 -9.08 9.54
C PRO A 642 -11.42 -9.30 11.04
N GLY A 643 -11.74 -8.30 11.87
CA GLY A 643 -11.67 -8.42 13.32
C GLY A 643 -12.83 -9.22 13.91
N GLY A 644 -13.90 -9.46 13.14
CA GLY A 644 -15.08 -10.20 13.58
C GLY A 644 -15.83 -9.57 14.75
N SER A 645 -15.66 -8.26 14.98
CA SER A 645 -16.37 -7.49 16.00
C SER A 645 -17.89 -7.48 15.76
N TYR A 646 -18.32 -7.64 14.49
CA TYR A 646 -19.73 -7.76 14.11
C TYR A 646 -20.47 -8.87 14.87
N LEU A 647 -19.82 -10.00 15.19
CA LEU A 647 -20.44 -11.10 15.94
C LEU A 647 -20.75 -10.66 17.37
N LEU A 648 -19.80 -10.04 18.07
CA LEU A 648 -20.01 -9.54 19.42
C LEU A 648 -21.10 -8.47 19.46
N MET A 649 -21.09 -7.54 18.50
CA MET A 649 -22.13 -6.52 18.37
C MET A 649 -23.51 -7.14 18.14
N LEU A 650 -23.64 -8.13 17.25
CA LEU A 650 -24.91 -8.84 17.05
C LEU A 650 -25.33 -9.62 18.30
N ILE A 651 -24.43 -10.37 18.94
CA ILE A 651 -24.74 -11.13 20.16
C ILE A 651 -25.28 -10.20 21.25
N THR A 652 -24.68 -9.01 21.41
CA THR A 652 -25.14 -7.99 22.36
C THR A 652 -26.44 -7.32 21.95
N ALA A 653 -26.67 -7.07 20.67
CA ALA A 653 -28.00 -6.68 20.18
C ALA A 653 -29.07 -7.72 20.54
N PHE A 654 -28.75 -9.02 20.49
CA PHE A 654 -29.66 -10.11 20.88
C PHE A 654 -29.75 -10.32 22.41
N GLY A 655 -29.08 -9.49 23.21
CA GLY A 655 -29.15 -9.48 24.68
C GLY A 655 -28.01 -10.20 25.40
N GLY A 656 -27.02 -10.72 24.68
CA GLY A 656 -25.86 -11.38 25.27
C GLY A 656 -24.66 -10.45 25.45
N LEU A 657 -24.08 -10.40 26.64
CA LEU A 657 -22.82 -9.69 26.91
C LEU A 657 -21.76 -10.70 27.43
N PRO A 658 -21.19 -11.54 26.54
CA PRO A 658 -20.20 -12.54 26.93
C PRO A 658 -18.89 -11.92 27.46
N ILE A 659 -18.56 -10.72 26.99
CA ILE A 659 -17.43 -9.91 27.44
C ILE A 659 -17.95 -8.49 27.72
N ASP A 660 -17.77 -8.00 28.94
CA ASP A 660 -18.12 -6.64 29.33
C ASP A 660 -16.85 -5.77 29.49
N TYR A 661 -16.56 -4.97 28.45
CA TYR A 661 -15.43 -4.05 28.40
C TYR A 661 -15.61 -2.78 29.26
N ARG A 662 -16.74 -2.62 29.97
CA ARG A 662 -16.94 -1.51 30.91
C ARG A 662 -16.21 -1.71 32.24
N THR A 663 -15.70 -2.91 32.49
CA THR A 663 -14.84 -3.22 33.64
C THR A 663 -13.39 -3.37 33.18
N ASP A 664 -12.44 -3.04 34.05
CA ASP A 664 -11.02 -3.23 33.81
C ASP A 664 -10.42 -4.13 34.92
N PRO A 665 -9.97 -5.36 34.61
CA PRO A 665 -10.07 -6.03 33.31
C PRO A 665 -11.53 -6.36 32.91
N PRO A 666 -11.81 -6.71 31.65
CA PRO A 666 -13.16 -7.02 31.17
C PRO A 666 -13.81 -8.19 31.92
N THR A 667 -15.11 -8.13 32.16
CA THR A 667 -15.82 -9.22 32.85
C THR A 667 -16.24 -10.28 31.84
N ILE A 668 -15.78 -11.51 32.06
CA ILE A 668 -16.13 -12.69 31.24
C ILE A 668 -17.35 -13.40 31.82
N ASN A 669 -18.29 -13.80 30.96
CA ASN A 669 -19.51 -14.53 31.38
C ASN A 669 -20.10 -15.42 30.26
N PHE A 670 -19.31 -16.24 29.58
CA PHE A 670 -19.78 -17.00 28.40
C PHE A 670 -20.91 -17.98 28.72
N THR A 671 -20.93 -18.54 29.92
CA THR A 671 -21.85 -19.60 30.35
C THR A 671 -23.18 -19.11 30.93
N ASP A 672 -23.41 -17.79 30.97
CA ASP A 672 -24.71 -17.26 31.38
C ASP A 672 -25.82 -17.70 30.40
N PRO A 673 -26.99 -18.16 30.88
CA PRO A 673 -28.07 -18.59 30.01
C PRO A 673 -28.49 -17.56 28.96
N ALA A 674 -28.47 -16.25 29.28
CA ALA A 674 -28.80 -15.21 28.32
C ALA A 674 -27.72 -15.07 27.24
N ASN A 675 -26.45 -15.27 27.61
CA ASN A 675 -25.32 -15.22 26.67
C ASN A 675 -25.33 -16.44 25.74
N ILE A 676 -25.56 -17.64 26.27
CA ILE A 676 -25.71 -18.86 25.47
C ILE A 676 -26.86 -18.71 24.46
N ASP A 677 -28.01 -18.22 24.91
CA ASP A 677 -29.18 -18.04 24.05
C ASP A 677 -28.96 -16.99 22.95
N ALA A 678 -28.25 -15.90 23.25
CA ALA A 678 -27.93 -14.87 22.26
C ALA A 678 -26.85 -15.34 21.27
N ILE A 679 -25.80 -16.00 21.76
CA ILE A 679 -24.75 -16.62 20.91
C ILE A 679 -25.38 -17.61 19.94
N ARG A 680 -26.23 -18.52 20.44
CA ARG A 680 -26.93 -19.49 19.60
C ARG A 680 -27.76 -18.82 18.53
N GLN A 681 -28.56 -17.81 18.89
CA GLN A 681 -29.41 -17.12 17.91
C GLN A 681 -28.60 -16.49 16.77
N VAL A 682 -27.45 -15.88 17.07
CA VAL A 682 -26.60 -15.24 16.04
C VAL A 682 -25.85 -16.29 15.22
N LEU A 683 -25.24 -17.29 15.85
CA LEU A 683 -24.49 -18.33 15.13
C LEU A 683 -25.40 -19.25 14.31
N ASP A 684 -26.65 -19.48 14.74
CA ASP A 684 -27.63 -20.21 13.93
C ASP A 684 -27.97 -19.44 12.65
N LEU A 685 -27.92 -18.10 12.62
CA LEU A 685 -28.08 -17.36 11.37
C LEU A 685 -26.92 -17.63 10.40
N ALA A 686 -25.70 -17.78 10.91
CA ALA A 686 -24.54 -18.19 10.11
C ALA A 686 -24.68 -19.63 9.59
N ILE A 687 -25.02 -20.59 10.48
CA ILE A 687 -25.25 -22.01 10.11
C ILE A 687 -26.31 -22.13 9.01
N ASN A 688 -27.36 -21.31 9.08
CA ASN A 688 -28.44 -21.33 8.11
C ASN A 688 -28.15 -20.48 6.85
N GLY A 689 -26.96 -19.89 6.70
CA GLY A 689 -26.56 -19.13 5.51
C GLY A 689 -27.21 -17.75 5.37
N TYR A 690 -27.65 -17.15 6.48
CA TYR A 690 -28.15 -15.77 6.51
C TYR A 690 -27.06 -14.73 6.78
N ILE A 691 -25.95 -15.15 7.41
CA ILE A 691 -24.80 -14.31 7.72
C ILE A 691 -23.54 -15.00 7.20
N GLY A 692 -22.67 -14.26 6.53
CA GLY A 692 -21.36 -14.72 6.12
C GLY A 692 -20.50 -15.00 7.36
N TYR A 693 -19.93 -16.20 7.42
CA TYR A 693 -19.08 -16.63 8.52
C TYR A 693 -17.77 -17.14 7.95
N GLN A 694 -16.66 -16.64 8.49
CA GLN A 694 -15.31 -17.09 8.16
C GLN A 694 -14.63 -17.52 9.47
N SER A 695 -13.92 -18.65 9.42
CA SER A 695 -13.10 -19.09 10.56
C SER A 695 -11.89 -18.16 10.72
N ASN A 696 -11.52 -17.88 11.96
CA ASN A 696 -10.41 -17.00 12.31
C ASN A 696 -9.05 -17.71 12.25
N THR A 697 -8.71 -18.38 11.15
CA THR A 697 -7.29 -18.69 10.89
C THR A 697 -6.60 -17.41 10.40
N ILE A 698 -5.41 -17.13 10.95
CA ILE A 698 -4.54 -16.00 10.56
C ILE A 698 -4.24 -16.03 9.04
N GLU A 699 -4.42 -17.19 8.40
CA GLU A 699 -4.15 -17.46 6.99
C GLU A 699 -5.13 -16.80 6.00
N ASN A 700 -6.37 -16.45 6.41
CA ASN A 700 -7.40 -16.01 5.46
C ASN A 700 -7.58 -14.49 5.31
N ALA A 701 -6.66 -13.67 5.83
CA ALA A 701 -6.71 -12.21 5.68
C ALA A 701 -6.63 -11.74 4.20
N VAL A 702 -6.28 -12.62 3.27
CA VAL A 702 -6.14 -12.35 1.84
C VAL A 702 -7.45 -12.57 1.06
N ASP A 703 -8.37 -13.38 1.57
CA ASP A 703 -9.60 -13.80 0.87
C ASP A 703 -10.75 -12.76 0.93
N ILE A 704 -10.51 -11.65 1.65
CA ILE A 704 -11.46 -10.53 1.85
C ILE A 704 -11.70 -9.74 0.55
N LEU A 705 -10.88 -9.98 -0.48
CA LEU A 705 -10.93 -9.27 -1.75
C LEU A 705 -11.88 -9.89 -2.80
N GLY A 706 -12.47 -11.06 -2.52
CA GLY A 706 -13.09 -11.89 -3.56
C GLY A 706 -14.62 -11.84 -3.73
N SER A 707 -15.42 -11.33 -2.78
CA SER A 707 -16.89 -11.53 -2.90
C SER A 707 -17.82 -10.56 -2.15
N ALA A 708 -17.36 -9.40 -1.67
CA ALA A 708 -18.22 -8.46 -0.94
C ALA A 708 -19.17 -7.65 -1.86
N GLU A 709 -18.85 -7.50 -3.16
CA GLU A 709 -19.60 -6.61 -4.07
C GLU A 709 -21.06 -7.03 -4.34
N GLU A 710 -21.48 -8.26 -4.00
CA GLU A 710 -22.83 -8.74 -4.34
C GLU A 710 -23.83 -8.83 -3.16
N ALA A 711 -23.42 -8.73 -1.90
CA ALA A 711 -24.34 -8.91 -0.76
C ALA A 711 -25.33 -7.74 -0.61
N PRO A 712 -26.62 -7.99 -0.29
CA PRO A 712 -27.59 -6.92 0.01
C PRO A 712 -27.26 -6.06 1.23
N ILE A 713 -26.61 -6.65 2.24
CA ILE A 713 -26.17 -5.99 3.47
C ILE A 713 -24.69 -6.30 3.69
N THR A 714 -23.91 -5.28 4.02
CA THR A 714 -22.48 -5.39 4.37
C THR A 714 -22.16 -4.52 5.59
N THR A 715 -20.91 -4.57 6.08
CA THR A 715 -20.40 -3.61 7.06
C THR A 715 -19.51 -2.58 6.39
N ASN A 716 -19.46 -1.38 6.94
CA ASN A 716 -18.58 -0.32 6.49
C ASN A 716 -18.04 0.46 7.70
N SER A 717 -16.75 0.74 7.71
CA SER A 717 -16.10 1.64 8.66
C SER A 717 -15.80 2.95 7.94
N LEU A 718 -16.27 4.08 8.47
CA LEU A 718 -16.10 5.39 7.87
C LEU A 718 -14.67 5.92 8.06
N ASN A 719 -13.70 5.24 7.46
CA ASN A 719 -12.26 5.50 7.57
C ASN A 719 -11.69 5.98 6.23
N GLN A 720 -11.07 7.16 6.20
CA GLN A 720 -10.46 7.76 4.98
C GLN A 720 -9.13 7.13 4.59
N PHE A 721 -8.51 6.43 5.53
CA PHE A 721 -7.20 5.82 5.47
C PHE A 721 -7.28 4.31 5.19
N ALA A 722 -8.48 3.74 5.17
CA ALA A 722 -8.69 2.36 4.74
C ALA A 722 -8.49 2.25 3.21
N ARG A 723 -7.71 1.25 2.79
CA ARG A 723 -7.45 0.88 1.38
C ARG A 723 -8.72 0.65 0.56
N PHE A 724 -9.82 0.39 1.26
CA PHE A 724 -11.16 0.16 0.74
C PHE A 724 -12.04 1.31 1.19
N GLY A 725 -11.90 2.44 0.49
CA GLY A 725 -12.82 3.57 0.61
C GLY A 725 -14.28 3.15 0.31
N PRO A 726 -15.24 4.05 0.60
CA PRO A 726 -16.67 3.74 0.68
C PRO A 726 -17.24 3.20 -0.65
N PRO A 727 -18.42 2.54 -0.66
CA PRO A 727 -19.14 2.24 -1.89
C PRO A 727 -19.59 3.55 -2.51
N GLY A 728 -18.81 4.03 -3.46
CA GLY A 728 -19.04 5.29 -4.16
C GLY A 728 -17.75 5.98 -4.54
N GLY A 729 -17.17 5.53 -5.66
CA GLY A 729 -16.40 6.34 -6.61
C GLY A 729 -15.14 7.08 -6.13
N ARG A 730 -14.09 7.01 -6.93
CA ARG A 730 -13.06 8.06 -6.93
C ARG A 730 -13.74 9.42 -7.17
N PRO A 731 -13.26 10.53 -6.57
CA PRO A 731 -13.82 11.85 -6.84
C PRO A 731 -13.70 12.15 -8.34
N GLY A 732 -14.82 12.16 -9.07
CA GLY A 732 -14.87 12.42 -10.52
C GLY A 732 -15.41 11.28 -11.39
N GLU A 733 -15.69 10.11 -10.83
CA GLU A 733 -16.29 8.99 -11.56
C GLU A 733 -17.83 8.99 -11.33
N GLU A 734 -18.62 9.39 -12.33
CA GLU A 734 -20.06 9.12 -12.34
C GLU A 734 -20.25 7.61 -12.52
N THR A 735 -20.29 6.85 -11.43
CA THR A 735 -20.65 5.43 -11.45
C THR A 735 -22.16 5.26 -11.29
N ASP A 736 -22.72 4.32 -12.04
CA ASP A 736 -24.15 3.97 -12.12
C ASP A 736 -24.87 3.87 -10.75
N GLU A 737 -26.15 4.26 -10.77
CA GLU A 737 -27.08 4.49 -9.66
C GLU A 737 -27.40 3.26 -8.75
N THR A 738 -26.45 2.67 -8.04
CA THR A 738 -26.78 1.85 -6.85
C THR A 738 -26.69 2.69 -5.58
N THR A 739 -27.80 3.27 -5.14
CA THR A 739 -27.89 4.05 -3.89
C THR A 739 -27.72 3.15 -2.67
N THR A 740 -26.49 3.03 -2.19
CA THR A 740 -26.16 2.27 -0.99
C THR A 740 -26.23 3.19 0.23
N VAL A 741 -26.93 2.78 1.29
CA VAL A 741 -27.27 3.62 2.45
C VAL A 741 -26.72 3.02 3.74
N LEU A 742 -26.23 3.88 4.65
CA LEU A 742 -25.73 3.47 5.97
C LEU A 742 -26.87 3.40 6.99
N THR A 743 -26.78 2.42 7.89
CA THR A 743 -27.69 2.27 9.03
C THR A 743 -26.94 1.69 10.23
N THR A 744 -27.52 1.84 11.43
CA THR A 744 -26.95 1.29 12.66
C THR A 744 -27.15 -0.23 12.73
N TYR A 745 -26.36 -0.91 13.56
CA TYR A 745 -26.64 -2.30 13.91
C TYR A 745 -28.02 -2.44 14.57
N PRO A 746 -28.66 -3.62 14.48
CA PRO A 746 -29.99 -3.81 15.06
C PRO A 746 -29.98 -3.52 16.55
N ARG A 747 -31.04 -2.86 17.02
CA ARG A 747 -31.21 -2.51 18.43
C ARG A 747 -31.95 -3.62 19.18
N GLY A 748 -31.35 -4.05 20.28
CA GLY A 748 -31.92 -4.99 21.22
C GLY A 748 -32.90 -4.38 22.21
N SER A 749 -33.56 -5.25 22.97
CA SER A 749 -34.42 -4.80 24.09
C SER A 749 -33.62 -4.36 25.33
N GLN A 750 -32.37 -4.78 25.45
CA GLN A 750 -31.50 -4.51 26.61
C GLN A 750 -30.33 -3.58 26.28
N TYR A 751 -29.67 -3.80 25.15
CA TYR A 751 -28.47 -3.09 24.76
C TYR A 751 -28.59 -2.49 23.36
N SER A 752 -27.91 -1.37 23.19
CA SER A 752 -27.51 -0.84 21.89
C SER A 752 -26.02 -1.12 21.71
N VAL A 753 -25.52 -1.15 20.48
CA VAL A 753 -24.12 -1.52 20.20
C VAL A 753 -23.45 -0.57 19.23
N VAL A 754 -22.19 -0.25 19.50
CA VAL A 754 -21.32 0.49 18.59
C VAL A 754 -19.90 -0.09 18.71
N SER A 755 -19.16 -0.13 17.62
CA SER A 755 -17.70 -0.26 17.64
C SER A 755 -17.11 0.87 16.79
N TYR A 756 -15.99 1.45 17.21
CA TYR A 756 -15.32 2.52 16.48
C TYR A 756 -13.83 2.58 16.77
N GLU A 757 -13.04 2.94 15.76
CA GLU A 757 -11.65 3.39 15.93
C GLU A 757 -11.62 4.88 16.31
N ILE A 758 -10.48 5.32 16.83
CA ILE A 758 -10.26 6.73 17.17
C ILE A 758 -9.01 7.22 16.43
N THR A 759 -9.19 8.24 15.59
CA THR A 759 -8.07 9.03 15.06
C THR A 759 -7.56 9.96 16.16
N THR A 760 -6.27 9.88 16.46
CA THR A 760 -5.67 10.49 17.65
C THR A 760 -4.55 11.47 17.29
N GLY A 761 -4.43 12.54 18.07
CA GLY A 761 -3.31 13.48 18.02
C GLY A 761 -2.49 13.44 19.30
N TYR A 762 -1.18 13.20 19.19
CA TYR A 762 -0.23 13.19 20.31
C TYR A 762 0.75 14.35 20.20
N VAL A 763 1.18 14.86 21.35
CA VAL A 763 2.25 15.85 21.45
C VAL A 763 3.51 15.13 21.93
N SER A 764 4.60 15.22 21.17
CA SER A 764 5.88 14.63 21.51
C SER A 764 6.40 15.18 22.85
N ALA A 765 7.00 14.32 23.68
CA ALA A 765 7.66 14.73 24.91
C ALA A 765 8.97 15.51 24.66
N THR A 766 9.53 15.42 23.44
CA THR A 766 10.79 16.09 23.05
C THR A 766 10.57 17.46 22.40
N THR A 767 9.32 17.80 22.04
CA THR A 767 8.99 19.08 21.40
C THR A 767 9.46 20.25 22.27
N GLN A 768 10.03 21.25 21.62
CA GLN A 768 10.41 22.51 22.29
C GLN A 768 9.22 23.47 22.42
N ASN A 769 8.10 23.19 21.74
CA ASN A 769 6.95 24.11 21.63
C ASN A 769 5.62 23.39 21.94
N PRO A 770 5.43 22.85 23.17
CA PRO A 770 4.28 22.00 23.49
C PRO A 770 2.93 22.74 23.40
N GLU A 771 2.89 24.02 23.75
CA GLU A 771 1.67 24.85 23.65
C GLU A 771 1.24 25.07 22.19
N SER A 772 2.17 25.47 21.32
CA SER A 772 1.90 25.65 19.88
C SER A 772 1.57 24.35 19.17
N THR A 773 2.24 23.25 19.55
CA THR A 773 1.96 21.91 19.00
C THR A 773 0.55 21.44 19.36
N TYR A 774 0.17 21.58 20.63
CA TYR A 774 -1.20 21.27 21.06
C TYR A 774 -2.23 22.19 20.40
N SER A 775 -1.94 23.49 20.27
CA SER A 775 -2.80 24.46 19.58
C SER A 775 -3.05 24.06 18.12
N PHE A 776 -2.01 23.60 17.42
CA PHE A 776 -2.14 23.06 16.06
C PHE A 776 -3.04 21.81 16.03
N LEU A 777 -2.80 20.82 16.90
CA LEU A 777 -3.66 19.63 16.98
C LEU A 777 -5.11 19.97 17.36
N SER A 778 -5.34 20.95 18.22
CA SER A 778 -6.68 21.45 18.56
C SER A 778 -7.36 22.13 17.36
N THR A 779 -6.57 22.83 16.53
CA THR A 779 -7.04 23.41 15.26
C THR A 779 -7.42 22.32 14.26
N VAL A 780 -6.60 21.27 14.13
CA VAL A 780 -6.91 20.08 13.32
C VAL A 780 -8.21 19.42 13.80
N ALA A 781 -8.37 19.23 15.12
CA ALA A 781 -9.60 18.67 15.71
C ALA A 781 -10.85 19.56 15.50
N GLY A 782 -10.65 20.86 15.29
CA GLY A 782 -11.71 21.82 14.96
C GLY A 782 -12.07 21.87 13.48
N ASN A 783 -11.33 21.18 12.61
CA ASN A 783 -11.50 21.15 11.16
C ASN A 783 -11.79 19.71 10.69
N PRO A 784 -12.97 19.17 11.04
CA PRO A 784 -13.30 17.76 10.81
C PRO A 784 -13.38 17.39 9.33
N GLN A 785 -13.51 18.35 8.41
CA GLN A 785 -13.47 18.10 6.97
C GLN A 785 -12.13 17.51 6.50
N LEU A 786 -11.05 17.65 7.29
CA LEU A 786 -9.77 16.99 7.06
C LEU A 786 -9.85 15.45 7.23
N PHE A 787 -10.94 14.96 7.83
CA PHE A 787 -11.20 13.55 8.10
C PHE A 787 -12.50 13.09 7.41
N SER A 788 -12.56 11.87 6.87
CA SER A 788 -13.84 11.26 6.45
C SER A 788 -14.60 10.62 7.62
N GLY A 789 -13.95 10.48 8.78
CA GLY A 789 -14.56 9.94 9.98
C GLY A 789 -15.56 10.91 10.61
N MET A 790 -16.32 10.39 11.56
CA MET A 790 -17.23 11.19 12.37
C MET A 790 -16.41 12.14 13.26
N PRO A 791 -16.73 13.45 13.31
CA PRO A 791 -16.02 14.38 14.18
C PRO A 791 -16.09 13.88 15.63
N ALA A 792 -14.96 13.87 16.37
CA ALA A 792 -14.99 13.42 17.76
C ALA A 792 -15.72 14.39 18.71
N ARG A 793 -15.96 15.62 18.25
CA ARG A 793 -16.71 16.67 18.96
C ARG A 793 -18.14 16.72 18.45
N THR A 794 -19.08 16.62 19.38
CA THR A 794 -20.52 16.65 19.13
C THR A 794 -20.95 17.91 18.39
N SER A 795 -20.44 19.07 18.82
CA SER A 795 -20.76 20.38 18.26
C SER A 795 -20.43 20.49 16.77
N LEU A 796 -19.49 19.69 16.28
CA LEU A 796 -19.01 19.70 14.90
C LEU A 796 -19.77 18.75 13.97
N ILE A 797 -20.59 17.82 14.49
CA ILE A 797 -21.37 16.88 13.66
C ILE A 797 -22.27 17.64 12.67
N SER A 798 -22.84 18.78 13.09
CA SER A 798 -23.74 19.58 12.26
C SER A 798 -23.06 20.79 11.63
N ASP A 799 -21.72 20.81 11.59
CA ASP A 799 -20.97 21.91 10.98
C ASP A 799 -21.24 21.96 9.46
N PRO A 800 -21.51 23.15 8.88
CA PRO A 800 -21.71 23.30 7.44
C PRO A 800 -20.54 22.77 6.58
N ALA A 801 -19.30 22.81 7.08
CA ALA A 801 -18.14 22.26 6.40
C ALA A 801 -18.19 20.72 6.33
N VAL A 802 -18.62 20.05 7.40
CA VAL A 802 -18.85 18.60 7.41
C VAL A 802 -19.97 18.24 6.44
N LEU A 803 -21.08 18.97 6.48
CA LEU A 803 -22.20 18.76 5.57
C LEU A 803 -21.80 18.95 4.10
N ALA A 804 -20.96 19.94 3.81
CA ALA A 804 -20.45 20.20 2.46
C ALA A 804 -19.44 19.15 2.00
N ALA A 805 -18.60 18.64 2.90
CA ALA A 805 -17.56 17.66 2.58
C ALA A 805 -18.09 16.23 2.46
N GLN A 806 -19.04 15.83 3.33
CA GLN A 806 -19.46 14.43 3.47
C GLN A 806 -20.94 14.17 3.10
N GLY A 807 -21.72 15.22 2.84
CA GLY A 807 -23.12 15.11 2.41
C GLY A 807 -24.14 14.90 3.54
N SER A 808 -25.42 15.05 3.20
CA SER A 808 -26.54 14.99 4.15
C SER A 808 -26.76 13.63 4.76
N ASP A 809 -26.53 12.56 4.01
CA ASP A 809 -26.90 11.20 4.41
C ASP A 809 -25.92 10.68 5.47
N ILE A 810 -24.62 10.91 5.26
CA ILE A 810 -23.55 10.62 6.24
C ILE A 810 -23.74 11.47 7.50
N THR A 811 -24.03 12.77 7.34
CA THR A 811 -24.29 13.66 8.48
C THR A 811 -25.51 13.20 9.29
N GLY A 812 -26.55 12.70 8.63
CA GLY A 812 -27.70 12.08 9.27
C GLY A 812 -27.34 10.82 10.06
N ALA A 813 -26.49 9.95 9.51
CA ALA A 813 -25.98 8.77 10.20
C ALA A 813 -25.17 9.15 11.46
N TYR A 814 -24.35 10.19 11.41
CA TYR A 814 -23.64 10.71 12.60
C TYR A 814 -24.60 11.17 13.69
N GLN A 815 -25.67 11.88 13.34
CA GLN A 815 -26.65 12.31 14.34
C GLN A 815 -27.33 11.12 15.03
N GLN A 816 -27.61 10.04 14.28
CA GLN A 816 -28.15 8.81 14.84
C GLN A 816 -27.15 8.13 15.78
N LEU A 817 -25.88 8.05 15.40
CA LEU A 817 -24.81 7.48 16.22
C LEU A 817 -24.54 8.27 17.50
N ASP A 818 -24.51 9.60 17.43
CA ASP A 818 -24.38 10.47 18.61
C ASP A 818 -25.54 10.25 19.58
N ALA A 819 -26.77 10.15 19.06
CA ALA A 819 -27.93 9.81 19.89
C ALA A 819 -27.79 8.42 20.55
N LEU A 820 -27.22 7.45 19.83
CA LEU A 820 -26.96 6.10 20.34
C LEU A 820 -25.89 6.12 21.44
N LEU A 821 -24.77 6.80 21.22
CA LEU A 821 -23.64 6.88 22.16
C LEU A 821 -23.97 7.64 23.45
N ARG A 822 -25.04 8.47 23.45
CA ARG A 822 -25.59 9.07 24.67
C ARG A 822 -26.50 8.15 25.49
N ASP A 823 -26.98 7.05 24.92
CA ASP A 823 -27.78 6.07 25.65
C ASP A 823 -26.88 5.29 26.61
N PRO A 824 -27.12 5.30 27.94
CA PRO A 824 -26.28 4.60 28.90
C PRO A 824 -26.32 3.06 28.75
N ASN A 825 -27.26 2.53 27.96
CA ASN A 825 -27.34 1.11 27.64
C ASN A 825 -26.56 0.75 26.35
N THR A 826 -25.89 1.72 25.73
CA THR A 826 -25.01 1.45 24.58
C THR A 826 -23.70 0.84 25.04
N ILE A 827 -23.37 -0.31 24.48
CA ILE A 827 -22.11 -1.00 24.68
C ILE A 827 -21.17 -0.63 23.54
N VAL A 828 -19.99 -0.14 23.90
CA VAL A 828 -18.92 0.21 22.96
C VAL A 828 -17.89 -0.90 22.96
N PHE A 829 -17.72 -1.56 21.83
CA PHE A 829 -16.71 -2.61 21.64
C PHE A 829 -15.41 -2.04 21.08
N PRO A 830 -14.24 -2.41 21.63
CA PRO A 830 -12.97 -2.10 20.99
C PRO A 830 -12.86 -2.85 19.66
N THR A 831 -12.20 -2.23 18.70
CA THR A 831 -11.86 -2.79 17.39
C THR A 831 -10.60 -3.65 17.49
N LEU A 832 -10.57 -4.77 16.75
CA LEU A 832 -9.55 -5.82 16.96
C LEU A 832 -8.42 -5.82 15.93
N THR A 833 -8.58 -5.12 14.81
CA THR A 833 -7.64 -5.12 13.67
C THR A 833 -7.09 -3.74 13.30
N GLY A 834 -7.43 -2.70 14.06
CA GLY A 834 -6.83 -1.37 13.97
C GLY A 834 -6.22 -0.99 15.33
N GLY A 835 -5.13 -0.22 15.28
CA GLY A 835 -4.18 0.06 16.36
C GLY A 835 -4.71 0.83 17.57
N GLY A 836 -5.79 0.35 18.20
CA GLY A 836 -6.13 0.78 19.55
C GLY A 836 -6.98 -0.15 20.41
N GLY A 837 -7.53 -1.23 19.87
CA GLY A 837 -8.10 -2.33 20.67
C GLY A 837 -7.32 -3.65 20.56
N ALA A 838 -6.41 -3.77 19.58
CA ALA A 838 -5.50 -4.89 19.39
C ALA A 838 -4.40 -4.93 20.46
N ASN A 839 -4.79 -5.28 21.69
CA ASN A 839 -3.88 -5.78 22.70
C ASN A 839 -3.84 -7.30 22.52
N ILE A 840 -2.64 -7.89 22.40
CA ILE A 840 -2.48 -9.37 22.41
C ILE A 840 -3.26 -10.02 23.58
N THR A 841 -3.41 -9.30 24.69
CA THR A 841 -4.22 -9.71 25.83
C THR A 841 -5.71 -9.80 25.52
N ASN A 842 -6.28 -8.79 24.85
CA ASN A 842 -7.70 -8.79 24.46
C ASN A 842 -7.96 -9.80 23.33
N PHE A 843 -7.03 -9.90 22.39
CA PHE A 843 -7.07 -10.90 21.32
C PHE A 843 -7.10 -12.32 21.88
N ILE A 844 -6.23 -12.64 22.85
CA ILE A 844 -6.22 -13.95 23.52
C ILE A 844 -7.47 -14.15 24.39
N GLN A 845 -8.02 -13.10 25.01
CA GLN A 845 -9.27 -13.22 25.77
C GLN A 845 -10.45 -13.68 24.91
N GLU A 846 -10.52 -13.23 23.66
CA GLU A 846 -11.54 -13.62 22.69
C GLU A 846 -11.24 -14.94 21.95
N TYR A 847 -9.97 -15.38 21.94
CA TYR A 847 -9.53 -16.55 21.19
C TYR A 847 -10.39 -17.78 21.47
N TRP A 848 -10.55 -18.17 22.74
CA TRP A 848 -11.31 -19.37 23.08
C TRP A 848 -12.82 -19.22 22.83
N LEU A 849 -13.35 -18.01 22.97
CA LEU A 849 -14.75 -17.72 22.62
C LEU A 849 -14.98 -17.94 21.12
N ARG A 850 -14.06 -17.46 20.28
CA ARG A 850 -14.11 -17.64 18.82
C ARG A 850 -13.87 -19.10 18.42
N ARG A 851 -12.97 -19.81 19.10
CA ARG A 851 -12.79 -21.26 18.91
C ARG A 851 -14.08 -22.03 19.20
N ALA A 852 -14.82 -21.64 20.25
CA ALA A 852 -16.13 -22.21 20.54
C ALA A 852 -17.15 -21.92 19.43
N PHE A 853 -17.11 -20.72 18.83
CA PHE A 853 -17.96 -20.38 17.69
C PHE A 853 -17.62 -21.23 16.46
N ASP A 854 -16.33 -21.36 16.13
CA ASP A 854 -15.85 -22.17 15.00
C ASP A 854 -16.26 -23.65 15.18
N ASN A 855 -16.07 -24.21 16.36
CA ASN A 855 -16.48 -25.59 16.64
C ASN A 855 -17.99 -25.78 16.53
N TYR A 856 -18.79 -24.80 16.96
CA TYR A 856 -20.24 -24.87 16.82
C TYR A 856 -20.70 -24.75 15.36
N VAL A 857 -20.23 -23.73 14.64
CA VAL A 857 -20.67 -23.40 13.28
C VAL A 857 -20.14 -24.39 12.24
N ILE A 858 -18.87 -24.77 12.33
CA ILE A 858 -18.18 -25.59 11.32
C ILE A 858 -18.26 -27.06 11.67
N ASN A 859 -17.98 -27.42 12.93
CA ASN A 859 -17.86 -28.81 13.36
C ASN A 859 -19.15 -29.40 13.95
N GLY A 860 -20.19 -28.57 14.16
CA GLY A 860 -21.46 -29.00 14.75
C GLY A 860 -21.31 -29.47 16.20
N ALA A 861 -20.36 -28.92 16.95
CA ALA A 861 -20.10 -29.23 18.34
C ALA A 861 -21.22 -28.77 19.28
N ASP A 862 -21.19 -29.19 20.55
CA ASP A 862 -22.15 -28.75 21.57
C ASP A 862 -21.76 -27.36 22.12
N LEU A 863 -22.56 -26.33 21.82
CA LEU A 863 -22.24 -24.94 22.15
C LEU A 863 -21.99 -24.72 23.65
N GLU A 864 -22.83 -25.29 24.51
CA GLU A 864 -22.70 -25.14 25.96
C GLU A 864 -21.41 -25.76 26.51
N TYR A 865 -21.02 -26.93 25.99
CA TYR A 865 -19.75 -27.55 26.32
C TYR A 865 -18.57 -26.65 25.87
N GLU A 866 -18.58 -26.19 24.62
CA GLU A 866 -17.51 -25.34 24.07
C GLU A 866 -17.38 -24.00 24.82
N LEU A 867 -18.49 -23.35 25.17
CA LEU A 867 -18.48 -22.10 25.94
C LEU A 867 -18.02 -22.30 27.39
N THR A 868 -18.31 -23.46 27.99
CA THR A 868 -17.81 -23.80 29.33
C THR A 868 -16.30 -23.97 29.34
N GLU A 869 -15.78 -24.65 28.32
CA GLU A 869 -14.35 -24.84 28.13
C GLU A 869 -13.66 -23.50 27.85
N ALA A 870 -14.23 -22.70 26.94
CA ALA A 870 -13.71 -21.37 26.61
C ALA A 870 -13.65 -20.45 27.83
N GLU A 871 -14.70 -20.41 28.66
CA GLU A 871 -14.71 -19.56 29.86
C GLU A 871 -13.64 -20.00 30.86
N THR A 872 -13.41 -21.31 30.98
CA THR A 872 -12.39 -21.87 31.87
C THR A 872 -11.00 -21.41 31.44
N PHE A 873 -10.68 -21.50 30.15
CA PHE A 873 -9.39 -21.09 29.61
C PHE A 873 -9.19 -19.57 29.67
N THR A 874 -10.18 -18.78 29.25
CA THR A 874 -10.08 -17.31 29.32
C THR A 874 -9.84 -16.83 30.75
N ARG A 875 -10.56 -17.38 31.75
CA ARG A 875 -10.35 -17.00 33.17
C ARG A 875 -8.98 -17.40 33.69
N ALA A 876 -8.50 -18.61 33.36
CA ALA A 876 -7.16 -19.08 33.75
C ALA A 876 -6.06 -18.21 33.15
N TYR A 877 -6.21 -17.82 31.88
CA TYR A 877 -5.32 -16.89 31.20
C TYR A 877 -5.29 -15.53 31.88
N MET A 878 -6.46 -14.94 32.15
CA MET A 878 -6.57 -13.64 32.82
C MET A 878 -5.94 -13.62 34.23
N GLU A 879 -6.09 -14.71 34.99
CA GLU A 879 -5.44 -14.85 36.30
C GLU A 879 -3.92 -14.88 36.18
N CYS A 880 -3.39 -15.58 35.17
CA CYS A 880 -1.95 -15.63 34.90
C CYS A 880 -1.41 -14.28 34.41
N SER A 881 -2.07 -13.65 33.43
CA SER A 881 -1.61 -12.41 32.80
C SER A 881 -1.62 -11.23 33.76
N ALA A 882 -2.50 -11.22 34.75
CA ALA A 882 -2.53 -10.21 35.82
C ALA A 882 -1.24 -10.18 36.67
N GLY A 883 -0.44 -11.27 36.67
CA GLY A 883 0.82 -11.38 37.39
C GLY A 883 2.05 -10.92 36.61
N ILE A 884 1.92 -10.55 35.33
CA ILE A 884 3.04 -10.15 34.48
C ILE A 884 3.55 -8.78 34.94
N VAL A 885 4.82 -8.73 35.35
CA VAL A 885 5.50 -7.49 35.74
C VAL A 885 6.49 -7.13 34.63
N VAL A 886 6.29 -5.96 34.02
CA VAL A 886 7.23 -5.43 33.01
C VAL A 886 8.51 -4.96 33.71
N ASP A 887 9.65 -5.58 33.39
CA ASP A 887 10.95 -5.10 33.87
C ASP A 887 11.27 -3.77 33.19
N THR A 888 11.25 -2.69 33.98
CA THR A 888 11.53 -1.33 33.51
C THR A 888 13.02 -1.00 33.46
N THR A 889 13.89 -1.95 33.82
CA THR A 889 15.36 -1.78 33.76
C THR A 889 15.98 -2.17 32.42
N VAL A 890 15.22 -2.84 31.54
CA VAL A 890 15.60 -3.13 30.15
C VAL A 890 15.49 -1.84 29.33
N ILE A 891 16.61 -1.38 28.77
CA ILE A 891 16.69 -0.11 28.01
C ILE A 891 16.19 -0.29 26.56
N ASP A 892 16.25 -1.51 26.03
CA ASP A 892 15.78 -1.83 24.68
C ASP A 892 14.27 -2.13 24.67
N ASN A 893 13.51 -1.26 24.00
CA ASN A 893 12.06 -1.38 23.88
C ASN A 893 11.62 -2.64 23.13
N PHE A 894 12.40 -3.09 22.14
CA PHE A 894 12.07 -4.29 21.38
C PHE A 894 12.22 -5.55 22.24
N GLU A 895 13.31 -5.66 23.00
CA GLU A 895 13.51 -6.79 23.92
C GLU A 895 12.45 -6.82 25.05
N ARG A 896 12.07 -5.64 25.58
CA ARG A 896 11.01 -5.52 26.59
C ARG A 896 9.65 -5.96 26.05
N GLN A 897 9.26 -5.52 24.86
CA GLN A 897 8.00 -5.94 24.22
C GLN A 897 8.00 -7.44 23.91
N ARG A 898 9.13 -7.98 23.41
CA ARG A 898 9.29 -9.42 23.15
C ARG A 898 9.17 -10.25 24.43
N GLU A 899 9.74 -9.79 25.54
CA GLU A 899 9.65 -10.47 26.83
C GLU A 899 8.20 -10.50 27.34
N VAL A 900 7.50 -9.37 27.29
CA VAL A 900 6.07 -9.28 27.68
C VAL A 900 5.21 -10.19 26.81
N ALA A 901 5.40 -10.15 25.48
CA ALA A 901 4.69 -11.03 24.56
C ALA A 901 4.96 -12.52 24.86
N THR A 902 6.20 -12.89 25.18
CA THR A 902 6.57 -14.27 25.55
C THR A 902 5.88 -14.71 26.84
N GLN A 903 5.81 -13.85 27.85
CA GLN A 903 5.10 -14.15 29.11
C GLN A 903 3.59 -14.29 28.90
N ILE A 904 3.00 -13.44 28.06
CA ILE A 904 1.59 -13.52 27.67
C ILE A 904 1.29 -14.86 26.96
N MET A 905 2.11 -15.26 26.00
CA MET A 905 1.96 -16.54 25.30
C MET A 905 2.15 -17.73 26.24
N THR A 906 3.06 -17.62 27.21
CA THR A 906 3.26 -18.66 28.25
C THR A 906 2.01 -18.81 29.12
N CYS A 907 1.36 -17.70 29.48
CA CYS A 907 0.09 -17.74 30.21
C CYS A 907 -1.02 -18.40 29.38
N ALA A 908 -1.09 -18.12 28.08
CA ALA A 908 -2.07 -18.74 27.20
C ALA A 908 -1.86 -20.26 27.07
N GLN A 909 -0.62 -20.71 26.88
CA GLN A 909 -0.25 -22.14 26.84
C GLN A 909 -0.45 -22.85 28.19
N ALA A 910 -0.29 -22.14 29.31
CA ALA A 910 -0.56 -22.69 30.63
C ALA A 910 -2.06 -22.85 30.89
N ALA A 911 -2.89 -21.95 30.36
CA ALA A 911 -4.34 -22.03 30.43
C ALA A 911 -4.86 -23.16 29.52
N ASP A 912 -4.36 -23.23 28.29
CA ASP A 912 -4.72 -24.22 27.28
C ASP A 912 -3.45 -24.81 26.64
N PRO A 913 -3.06 -26.04 26.98
CA PRO A 913 -1.87 -26.69 26.41
C PRO A 913 -1.90 -26.86 24.89
N ASP A 914 -3.09 -26.80 24.27
CA ASP A 914 -3.28 -26.91 22.83
C ASP A 914 -3.30 -25.54 22.13
N PHE A 915 -3.11 -24.45 22.89
CA PHE A 915 -2.99 -23.09 22.36
C PHE A 915 -1.79 -22.98 21.40
N GLY A 916 -2.07 -22.73 20.11
CA GLY A 916 -1.08 -22.65 19.03
C GLY A 916 -0.75 -23.97 18.32
N LEU A 917 -1.51 -25.05 18.54
CA LEU A 917 -1.32 -26.36 17.87
C LEU A 917 -2.32 -26.66 16.72
N MET A 918 -3.24 -25.74 16.41
CA MET A 918 -4.06 -25.84 15.21
C MET A 918 -3.42 -24.99 14.12
N ASN A 919 -2.59 -25.66 13.31
CA ASN A 919 -2.23 -25.20 11.96
C ASN A 919 -3.49 -25.24 11.09
#